data_AF-A0A3B0YZV2-F1
#
_entry.id   AF-A0A3B0YZV2-F1
#
_cell.length_a   1.000
_cell.length_b   1.000
_cell.length_c   1.000
_cell.angle_alpha   90.00
_cell.angle_beta   90.00
_cell.angle_gamma   90.00
#
_symmetry.space_group_name_H-M   'P 1'
#
loop_
_entity.id
_entity.type
_entity.pdbx_description
1 polymer ?
#
loop_
_entity_poly.entity_id
_entity_poly.type
_entity_poly.pdbx_seq_one_letter_code
_entity_poly.pdbx_strand_id
1 'polypeptide(L)'
;MNKRCINIVIAGSGVVCESVRNALEGADFESRQFFASKRQLFLEALAHEPGPDVIVSELELDDFSALDIQALLRKSCDETVPVILIAETGTEAIALSCLENGINQFVVNAPSSLRRLATLVPIVIDQTEKLQQQILLASELQESKDRYLDVFDNTSDLIQCLAHDGSFLYTNKAWRDNMGYSEKEVSHLHLPDVLHPDSELCCEARFAQLKAGETLQHIDFKFITKSGDTIHLKGDCGSIFADGKAVSTRGIFRNITETVKAEKACKVSEARYQTLYDSAPDIYSIINAQGLFESINLAGAVILGYTVDELVGKPASLVIHPDDLERVIDYITRQFSDPTDDNGIEYRKIRKDGSELWVHQRVSPDPDNDKSRLLVLCRDITEQRELRKQLFYQATHDDLTQLLNRREFDNRLRRLLTASRNSSDNHVLCYLDLDQFKVINDTCGHLAGDELLRQIAAMLGQQIRSRDTLARLGGDEFAILMEHCPLEQAEALANRIRVMIEDFRFQWQTKRFTIGVSIGVVPVRHSSTVEDVLSLADSACYEAKQRGRNRVHVFHRGEQAIVGKIDDSRWANRIDEALNNNTFKLYAQEIAPCSVDGKGSRLEILLRLRDDETMVNPGAFMPVAERYNLSGKIDHWVLDQTLQWFEQRPEALAELQMCSVNLSALSLCDENFLAYMLKRINDSKFPAAKLCFEVTETAAISNLGRATQFMHTLREQGCRFALDDFGSGLSSLAYLKNLPVDMVKIDGAFIRNITDNDIDRMMVKSICDIASVMDIKTTAEYVESESALRILRETGVDFVQGFHIGRPVPIDEFAESRQRKADILHFRR
;
A
#
# COMPACT_ATOMS: atom_id res chain seq x y z
N MET A 1 16.45 43.26 -92.80
CA MET A 1 15.20 42.82 -92.17
C MET A 1 14.59 41.79 -93.10
N ASN A 2 14.62 40.50 -92.76
CA ASN A 2 13.87 39.50 -93.53
C ASN A 2 12.39 39.83 -93.36
N LYS A 3 11.68 40.11 -94.46
CA LYS A 3 10.23 40.25 -94.42
C LYS A 3 9.68 38.89 -93.96
N ARG A 4 8.90 38.85 -92.87
CA ARG A 4 8.24 37.63 -92.39
C ARG A 4 7.38 37.12 -93.55
N CYS A 5 7.63 35.90 -94.00
CA CYS A 5 6.83 35.27 -95.05
C CYS A 5 5.55 34.72 -94.40
N ILE A 6 4.40 35.32 -94.68
CA ILE A 6 3.11 34.99 -94.07
C ILE A 6 2.42 33.91 -94.92
N ASN A 7 2.08 32.77 -94.32
CA ASN A 7 1.29 31.72 -94.97
C ASN A 7 -0.20 32.07 -94.85
N ILE A 8 -0.83 32.33 -95.99
CA ILE A 8 -2.23 32.76 -96.07
C ILE A 8 -3.02 31.66 -96.78
N VAL A 9 -4.00 31.10 -96.08
CA VAL A 9 -4.98 30.21 -96.73
C VAL A 9 -6.17 31.06 -97.16
N ILE A 10 -6.45 31.09 -98.46
CA ILE A 10 -7.54 31.83 -99.07
C ILE A 10 -8.63 30.83 -99.45
N ALA A 11 -9.70 30.79 -98.66
CA ALA A 11 -10.88 29.98 -98.91
C ALA A 11 -11.94 30.83 -99.64
N GLY A 12 -12.15 30.60 -100.94
CA GLY A 12 -13.17 31.34 -101.66
C GLY A 12 -13.38 30.87 -103.10
N SER A 13 -14.38 31.45 -103.76
CA SER A 13 -14.63 31.26 -105.19
C SER A 13 -13.44 31.72 -106.03
N GLY A 14 -13.33 31.25 -107.28
CA GLY A 14 -12.21 31.58 -108.16
C GLY A 14 -12.01 33.09 -108.36
N VAL A 15 -13.12 33.84 -108.41
CA VAL A 15 -13.12 35.31 -108.56
C VAL A 15 -12.62 36.00 -107.29
N VAL A 16 -13.03 35.53 -106.11
CA VAL A 16 -12.59 36.08 -104.83
C VAL A 16 -11.12 35.76 -104.57
N CYS A 17 -10.68 34.54 -104.86
CA CYS A 17 -9.27 34.14 -104.77
C CYS A 17 -8.35 35.05 -105.60
N GLU A 18 -8.74 35.36 -106.84
CA GLU A 18 -7.98 36.26 -107.71
C GLU A 18 -8.01 37.71 -107.22
N SER A 19 -9.15 38.17 -106.70
CA SER A 19 -9.30 39.51 -106.14
C SER A 19 -8.46 39.71 -104.88
N VAL A 20 -8.38 38.70 -104.01
CA VAL A 20 -7.54 38.69 -102.80
C VAL A 20 -6.06 38.63 -103.16
N ARG A 21 -5.68 37.80 -104.14
CA ARG A 21 -4.31 37.73 -104.66
C ARG A 21 -3.84 39.10 -105.13
N ASN A 22 -4.62 39.75 -105.99
CA ASN A 22 -4.31 41.09 -106.51
C ASN A 22 -4.26 42.15 -105.40
N ALA A 23 -5.08 42.02 -104.36
CA ALA A 23 -5.05 42.93 -103.22
C ALA A 23 -3.80 42.76 -102.34
N LEU A 24 -3.19 41.57 -102.33
CA LEU A 24 -2.00 41.24 -101.55
C LEU A 24 -0.68 41.45 -102.33
N GLU A 25 -0.70 41.51 -103.67
CA GLU A 25 0.50 41.77 -104.51
C GLU A 25 1.20 43.11 -104.19
N GLY A 26 0.47 44.08 -103.61
CA GLY A 26 1.01 45.37 -103.16
C GLY A 26 1.38 45.46 -101.68
N ALA A 27 1.37 44.33 -100.95
CA ALA A 27 1.62 44.32 -99.51
C ALA A 27 3.12 44.47 -99.16
N ASP A 28 3.40 45.01 -97.97
CA ASP A 28 4.78 45.21 -97.50
C ASP A 28 5.41 43.95 -96.87
N PHE A 29 4.73 42.80 -96.95
CA PHE A 29 5.21 41.48 -96.49
C PHE A 29 5.29 40.47 -97.65
N GLU A 30 6.13 39.46 -97.51
CA GLU A 30 6.10 38.31 -98.42
C GLU A 30 4.97 37.37 -98.01
N SER A 31 4.20 36.83 -98.95
CA SER A 31 3.11 35.91 -98.63
C SER A 31 3.17 34.63 -99.45
N ARG A 32 2.99 33.48 -98.81
CA ARG A 32 2.70 32.20 -99.50
C ARG A 32 1.19 31.98 -99.43
N GLN A 33 0.55 31.90 -100.59
CA GLN A 33 -0.91 31.84 -100.68
C GLN A 33 -1.37 30.45 -101.11
N PHE A 34 -2.22 29.81 -100.31
CA PHE A 34 -2.85 28.53 -100.60
C PHE A 34 -4.32 28.77 -100.90
N PHE A 35 -4.78 28.38 -102.09
CA PHE A 35 -6.15 28.60 -102.54
C PHE A 35 -6.99 27.35 -102.34
N ALA A 36 -8.10 27.49 -101.62
CA ALA A 36 -9.01 26.40 -101.32
C ALA A 36 -10.44 26.77 -101.73
N SER A 37 -10.91 26.22 -102.84
CA SER A 37 -12.30 26.44 -103.31
C SER A 37 -13.30 25.40 -102.81
N LYS A 38 -12.81 24.33 -102.15
CA LYS A 38 -13.61 23.24 -101.60
C LYS A 38 -13.08 22.81 -100.24
N ARG A 39 -13.94 22.23 -99.41
CA ARG A 39 -13.60 21.78 -98.05
C ARG A 39 -12.40 20.85 -98.00
N GLN A 40 -12.27 19.93 -98.95
CA GLN A 40 -11.13 19.01 -99.01
C GLN A 40 -9.80 19.76 -99.18
N LEU A 41 -9.74 20.70 -100.13
CA LEU A 41 -8.54 21.51 -100.38
C LEU A 41 -8.22 22.43 -99.19
N PHE A 42 -9.25 22.90 -98.49
CA PHE A 42 -9.07 23.69 -97.26
C PHE A 42 -8.41 22.85 -96.16
N LEU A 43 -8.87 21.61 -95.94
CA LEU A 43 -8.25 20.70 -94.97
C LEU A 43 -6.82 20.31 -95.35
N GLU A 44 -6.54 20.10 -96.65
CA GLU A 44 -5.18 19.85 -97.15
C GLU A 44 -4.27 21.07 -96.91
N ALA A 45 -4.80 22.28 -97.07
CA ALA A 45 -4.06 23.52 -96.82
C ALA A 45 -3.79 23.75 -95.32
N LEU A 46 -4.72 23.39 -94.43
CA LEU A 46 -4.50 23.42 -92.97
C LEU A 46 -3.43 22.41 -92.52
N ALA A 47 -3.30 21.28 -93.21
CA ALA A 47 -2.34 20.22 -92.88
C ALA A 47 -0.93 20.44 -93.46
N HIS A 48 -0.71 21.50 -94.23
CA HIS A 48 0.58 21.79 -94.86
C HIS A 48 1.55 22.39 -93.83
N GLU A 49 2.82 21.97 -93.83
CA GLU A 49 3.87 22.61 -93.02
C GLU A 49 4.73 23.58 -93.87
N PRO A 50 5.01 24.80 -93.41
CA PRO A 50 4.43 25.47 -92.23
C PRO A 50 2.92 25.77 -92.43
N GLY A 51 2.16 25.66 -91.34
CA GLY A 51 0.71 25.92 -91.32
C GLY A 51 0.34 27.38 -91.59
N PRO A 52 -0.97 27.69 -91.72
CA PRO A 52 -1.43 29.05 -91.99
C PRO A 52 -1.16 30.00 -90.83
N ASP A 53 -0.58 31.16 -91.12
CA ASP A 53 -0.50 32.29 -90.17
C ASP A 53 -1.83 33.05 -90.11
N VAL A 54 -2.64 33.01 -91.17
CA VAL A 54 -3.97 33.63 -91.24
C VAL A 54 -4.82 32.92 -92.30
N ILE A 55 -6.12 32.87 -92.08
CA ILE A 55 -7.10 32.35 -93.03
C ILE A 55 -7.95 33.53 -93.51
N VAL A 56 -8.09 33.67 -94.82
CA VAL A 56 -9.00 34.63 -95.45
C VAL A 56 -10.11 33.85 -96.13
N SER A 57 -11.35 34.01 -95.68
CA SER A 57 -12.46 33.20 -96.18
C SER A 57 -13.61 34.03 -96.73
N GLU A 58 -14.19 33.62 -97.85
CA GLU A 58 -15.52 34.02 -98.27
C GLU A 58 -16.58 33.46 -97.32
N LEU A 59 -17.74 34.13 -97.22
CA LEU A 59 -18.81 33.76 -96.28
C LEU A 59 -19.43 32.40 -96.58
N GLU A 60 -19.72 32.13 -97.86
CA GLU A 60 -20.34 30.88 -98.33
C GLU A 60 -19.49 30.31 -99.47
N LEU A 61 -19.12 29.03 -99.37
CA LEU A 61 -18.50 28.26 -100.45
C LEU A 61 -19.41 27.08 -100.83
N ASP A 62 -19.10 26.41 -101.95
CA ASP A 62 -19.91 25.34 -102.52
C ASP A 62 -20.25 24.20 -101.55
N ASP A 63 -19.34 23.85 -100.63
CA ASP A 63 -19.47 22.69 -99.73
C ASP A 63 -19.18 22.97 -98.23
N PHE A 64 -18.93 24.23 -97.84
CA PHE A 64 -18.84 24.70 -96.44
C PHE A 64 -18.92 26.24 -96.36
N SER A 65 -19.23 26.76 -95.18
CA SER A 65 -19.33 28.20 -94.89
C SER A 65 -18.20 28.69 -93.98
N ALA A 66 -18.06 30.01 -93.83
CA ALA A 66 -17.11 30.59 -92.88
C ALA A 66 -17.41 30.22 -91.40
N LEU A 67 -18.67 29.92 -91.06
CA LEU A 67 -19.04 29.44 -89.73
C LEU A 67 -18.51 28.02 -89.47
N ASP A 68 -18.37 27.21 -90.52
CA ASP A 68 -17.79 25.86 -90.41
C ASP A 68 -16.27 25.89 -90.16
N ILE A 69 -15.58 26.98 -90.53
CA ILE A 69 -14.13 27.11 -90.41
C ILE A 69 -13.67 27.04 -88.95
N GLN A 70 -14.35 27.75 -88.06
CA GLN A 70 -14.10 27.66 -86.61
C GLN A 70 -14.15 26.21 -86.12
N ALA A 71 -15.23 25.49 -86.45
CA ALA A 71 -15.43 24.09 -86.05
C ALA A 71 -14.41 23.14 -86.69
N LEU A 72 -13.92 23.46 -87.89
CA LEU A 72 -12.84 22.73 -88.55
C LEU A 72 -11.50 22.98 -87.87
N LEU A 73 -11.17 24.22 -87.50
CA LEU A 73 -9.94 24.56 -86.77
C LEU A 73 -9.88 23.89 -85.39
N ARG A 74 -11.01 23.80 -84.66
CA ARG A 74 -11.12 23.03 -83.40
C ARG A 74 -10.73 21.57 -83.56
N LYS A 75 -11.09 20.96 -84.70
CA LYS A 75 -10.79 19.53 -84.99
C LYS A 75 -9.35 19.29 -85.43
N SER A 76 -8.70 20.31 -85.98
CA SER A 76 -7.34 20.24 -86.52
C SER A 76 -6.26 20.62 -85.48
N CYS A 77 -6.64 20.87 -84.22
CA CYS A 77 -5.77 21.32 -83.11
C CYS A 77 -5.09 22.68 -83.31
N ASP A 78 -5.61 23.54 -84.19
CA ASP A 78 -5.04 24.86 -84.45
C ASP A 78 -6.11 25.96 -84.36
N GLU A 79 -6.75 26.07 -83.17
CA GLU A 79 -7.74 27.12 -82.84
C GLU A 79 -7.14 28.53 -82.81
N THR A 80 -5.84 28.66 -83.06
CA THR A 80 -5.04 29.85 -82.83
C THR A 80 -4.91 30.74 -84.07
N VAL A 81 -5.27 30.21 -85.25
CA VAL A 81 -5.08 30.90 -86.54
C VAL A 81 -6.19 31.94 -86.75
N PRO A 82 -5.84 33.23 -86.94
CA PRO A 82 -6.83 34.26 -87.17
C PRO A 82 -7.58 34.07 -88.49
N VAL A 83 -8.90 34.30 -88.47
CA VAL A 83 -9.76 34.24 -89.64
C VAL A 83 -10.25 35.64 -90.01
N ILE A 84 -10.02 36.05 -91.26
CA ILE A 84 -10.53 37.28 -91.87
C ILE A 84 -11.61 36.91 -92.89
N LEU A 85 -12.84 37.34 -92.64
CA LEU A 85 -13.98 37.09 -93.50
C LEU A 85 -14.06 38.12 -94.65
N ILE A 86 -14.38 37.66 -95.85
CA ILE A 86 -14.74 38.48 -97.01
C ILE A 86 -16.26 38.43 -97.16
N ALA A 87 -16.92 39.54 -96.86
CA ALA A 87 -18.37 39.65 -96.86
C ALA A 87 -18.87 40.42 -98.09
N GLU A 88 -19.95 39.98 -98.73
CA GLU A 88 -20.57 40.73 -99.83
C GLU A 88 -21.29 42.00 -99.32
N THR A 89 -21.43 42.99 -100.19
CA THR A 89 -22.16 44.23 -99.87
C THR A 89 -23.61 43.93 -99.51
N GLY A 90 -24.05 44.27 -98.29
CA GLY A 90 -25.39 43.95 -97.78
C GLY A 90 -25.47 42.70 -96.87
N THR A 91 -24.35 42.00 -96.60
CA THR A 91 -24.30 40.83 -95.70
C THR A 91 -23.78 41.14 -94.28
N GLU A 92 -23.82 42.41 -93.88
CA GLU A 92 -23.20 42.92 -92.64
C GLU A 92 -23.73 42.26 -91.36
N ALA A 93 -25.02 41.93 -91.31
CA ALA A 93 -25.62 41.25 -90.16
C ALA A 93 -25.06 39.83 -89.96
N ILE A 94 -24.76 39.12 -91.06
CA ILE A 94 -24.19 37.77 -91.02
C ILE A 94 -22.70 37.85 -90.65
N ALA A 95 -21.99 38.87 -91.17
CA ALA A 95 -20.61 39.13 -90.80
C ALA A 95 -20.45 39.44 -89.31
N LEU A 96 -21.36 40.22 -88.70
CA LEU A 96 -21.37 40.46 -87.25
C LEU A 96 -21.57 39.17 -86.43
N SER A 97 -22.53 38.33 -86.83
CA SER A 97 -22.75 37.01 -86.20
C SER A 97 -21.49 36.14 -86.27
N CYS A 98 -20.75 36.20 -87.37
CA CYS A 98 -19.49 35.48 -87.50
C CYS A 98 -18.40 35.98 -86.53
N LEU A 99 -18.36 37.29 -86.23
CA LEU A 99 -17.44 37.84 -85.20
C LEU A 99 -17.80 37.34 -83.80
N GLU A 100 -19.10 37.27 -83.47
CA GLU A 100 -19.57 36.70 -82.19
C GLU A 100 -19.22 35.20 -82.07
N ASN A 101 -19.12 34.51 -83.20
CA ASN A 101 -18.69 33.11 -83.29
C ASN A 101 -17.18 32.95 -83.50
N GLY A 102 -16.38 33.99 -83.19
CA GLY A 102 -14.92 33.89 -83.06
C GLY A 102 -14.11 34.17 -84.33
N ILE A 103 -14.72 34.61 -85.43
CA ILE A 103 -13.95 35.17 -86.56
C ILE A 103 -13.33 36.50 -86.13
N ASN A 104 -12.05 36.72 -86.43
CA ASN A 104 -11.28 37.83 -85.88
C ASN A 104 -11.62 39.18 -86.53
N GLN A 105 -11.87 39.19 -87.85
CA GLN A 105 -12.18 40.41 -88.58
C GLN A 105 -12.97 40.12 -89.87
N PHE A 106 -13.63 41.13 -90.45
CA PHE A 106 -14.18 41.03 -91.80
C PHE A 106 -13.82 42.23 -92.68
N VAL A 107 -13.84 42.02 -94.00
CA VAL A 107 -13.61 43.01 -95.05
C VAL A 107 -14.70 42.86 -96.12
N VAL A 108 -15.25 43.97 -96.62
CA VAL A 108 -16.28 43.92 -97.68
C VAL A 108 -15.64 43.57 -99.02
N ASN A 109 -16.29 42.72 -99.82
CA ASN A 109 -15.88 42.29 -101.16
C ASN A 109 -16.04 43.40 -102.21
N ALA A 110 -15.25 44.46 -102.05
CA ALA A 110 -15.15 45.57 -102.99
C ALA A 110 -13.66 45.88 -103.23
N PRO A 111 -13.25 46.27 -104.47
CA PRO A 111 -11.84 46.47 -104.80
C PRO A 111 -11.10 47.46 -103.88
N SER A 112 -11.79 48.51 -103.40
CA SER A 112 -11.24 49.49 -102.47
C SER A 112 -11.06 48.96 -101.05
N SER A 113 -11.93 48.03 -100.62
CA SER A 113 -11.92 47.41 -99.30
C SER A 113 -10.94 46.25 -99.22
N LEU A 114 -10.85 45.42 -100.26
CA LEU A 114 -9.90 44.30 -100.33
C LEU A 114 -8.45 44.76 -100.25
N ARG A 115 -8.10 45.94 -100.80
CA ARG A 115 -6.77 46.55 -100.65
C ARG A 115 -6.36 46.74 -99.18
N ARG A 116 -7.31 46.81 -98.24
CA ARG A 116 -7.00 46.89 -96.80
C ARG A 116 -6.43 45.59 -96.24
N LEU A 117 -6.61 44.44 -96.90
CA LEU A 117 -6.04 43.15 -96.46
C LEU A 117 -4.51 43.23 -96.32
N ALA A 118 -3.85 43.97 -97.20
CA ALA A 118 -2.40 44.23 -97.13
C ALA A 118 -1.95 44.91 -95.83
N THR A 119 -2.85 45.63 -95.14
CA THR A 119 -2.57 46.26 -93.84
C THR A 119 -3.18 45.49 -92.68
N LEU A 120 -4.33 44.85 -92.89
CA LEU A 120 -5.07 44.13 -91.85
C LEU A 120 -4.44 42.79 -91.47
N VAL A 121 -3.92 42.03 -92.45
CA VAL A 121 -3.35 40.70 -92.19
C VAL A 121 -2.29 40.72 -91.08
N PRO A 122 -1.26 41.60 -91.11
CA PRO A 122 -0.29 41.67 -90.03
C PRO A 122 -0.87 42.10 -88.67
N ILE A 123 -1.88 42.98 -88.67
CA ILE A 123 -2.51 43.51 -87.45
C ILE A 123 -3.28 42.39 -86.73
N VAL A 124 -4.05 41.60 -87.47
CA VAL A 124 -4.88 40.54 -86.88
C VAL A 124 -4.00 39.42 -86.32
N ILE A 125 -2.89 39.09 -86.99
CA ILE A 125 -1.89 38.14 -86.51
C ILE A 125 -1.31 38.63 -85.17
N ASP A 126 -0.79 39.86 -85.11
CA ASP A 126 -0.18 40.43 -83.88
C ASP A 126 -1.16 40.52 -82.71
N GLN A 127 -2.41 40.92 -82.95
CA GLN A 127 -3.44 40.99 -81.91
C GLN A 127 -3.78 39.62 -81.33
N THR A 128 -3.84 38.59 -82.17
CA THR A 128 -4.18 37.22 -81.76
C THR A 128 -3.02 36.59 -80.98
N GLU A 129 -1.78 36.76 -81.45
CA GLU A 129 -0.57 36.35 -80.72
C GLU A 129 -0.49 36.99 -79.32
N LYS A 130 -0.77 38.30 -79.22
CA LYS A 130 -0.72 39.03 -77.94
C LYS A 130 -1.76 38.58 -76.92
N LEU A 131 -2.99 38.30 -77.36
CA LEU A 131 -4.06 37.82 -76.48
C LEU A 131 -3.76 36.43 -75.91
N GLN A 132 -3.21 35.54 -76.75
CA GLN A 132 -2.80 34.20 -76.33
C GLN A 132 -1.70 34.25 -75.28
N GLN A 133 -0.71 35.14 -75.47
CA GLN A 133 0.36 35.32 -74.51
C GLN A 133 -0.16 35.78 -73.14
N GLN A 134 -1.19 36.62 -73.08
CA GLN A 134 -1.81 37.05 -71.82
C GLN A 134 -2.55 35.91 -71.11
N ILE A 135 -3.30 35.08 -71.86
CA ILE A 135 -4.02 33.93 -71.30
C ILE A 135 -3.03 32.90 -70.74
N LEU A 136 -1.96 32.59 -71.48
CA LEU A 136 -0.91 31.68 -71.04
C LEU A 136 -0.25 32.18 -69.74
N LEU A 137 0.16 33.45 -69.71
CA LEU A 137 0.79 34.04 -68.53
C LEU A 137 -0.14 34.02 -67.30
N ALA A 138 -1.43 34.29 -67.49
CA ALA A 138 -2.41 34.21 -66.41
C ALA A 138 -2.58 32.78 -65.87
N SER A 139 -2.58 31.79 -66.77
CA SER A 139 -2.64 30.37 -66.40
C SER A 139 -1.39 29.93 -65.66
N GLU A 140 -0.20 30.27 -66.15
CA GLU A 140 1.08 29.96 -65.50
C GLU A 140 1.18 30.61 -64.11
N LEU A 141 0.71 31.84 -63.97
CA LEU A 141 0.68 32.55 -62.68
C LEU A 141 -0.26 31.85 -61.70
N GLN A 142 -1.44 31.42 -62.15
CA GLN A 142 -2.40 30.70 -61.33
C GLN A 142 -1.86 29.32 -60.91
N GLU A 143 -1.28 28.56 -61.84
CA GLU A 143 -0.67 27.27 -61.54
C GLU A 143 0.50 27.40 -60.57
N SER A 144 1.33 28.43 -60.75
CA SER A 144 2.43 28.75 -59.83
C SER A 144 1.91 29.06 -58.42
N LYS A 145 0.85 29.88 -58.32
CA LYS A 145 0.21 30.22 -57.04
C LYS A 145 -0.35 28.98 -56.33
N ASP A 146 -1.07 28.13 -57.04
CA ASP A 146 -1.67 26.92 -56.47
C ASP A 146 -0.59 25.93 -56.02
N ARG A 147 0.50 25.79 -56.79
CA ARG A 147 1.66 24.99 -56.41
C ARG A 147 2.34 25.49 -55.14
N TYR A 148 2.49 26.80 -54.97
CA TYR A 148 3.08 27.36 -53.74
C TYR A 148 2.18 27.14 -52.52
N LEU A 149 0.85 27.35 -52.66
CA LEU A 149 -0.10 27.11 -51.57
C LEU A 149 -0.09 25.65 -51.12
N ASP A 150 -0.03 24.70 -52.06
CA ASP A 150 0.06 23.27 -51.74
C ASP A 150 1.34 22.93 -50.96
N VAL A 151 2.49 23.47 -51.35
CA VAL A 151 3.77 23.27 -50.62
C VAL A 151 3.67 23.80 -49.19
N PHE A 152 3.10 25.00 -49.00
CA PHE A 152 2.97 25.59 -47.68
C PHE A 152 1.96 24.84 -46.79
N ASP A 153 0.85 24.36 -47.34
CA ASP A 153 -0.19 23.64 -46.59
C ASP A 153 0.16 22.18 -46.29
N ASN A 154 1.03 21.55 -47.10
CA ASN A 154 1.54 20.19 -46.84
C ASN A 154 2.79 20.16 -45.95
N THR A 155 3.29 21.32 -45.51
CA THR A 155 4.39 21.40 -44.54
C THR A 155 3.88 21.20 -43.12
N SER A 156 4.62 20.42 -42.30
CA SER A 156 4.26 20.15 -40.90
C SER A 156 4.60 21.29 -39.93
N ASP A 157 5.53 22.17 -40.32
CA ASP A 157 5.85 23.37 -39.56
C ASP A 157 4.71 24.41 -39.71
N LEU A 158 4.45 25.13 -38.62
CA LEU A 158 3.46 26.20 -38.54
C LEU A 158 4.02 27.44 -39.24
N ILE A 159 3.40 27.85 -40.34
CA ILE A 159 3.83 29.00 -41.12
C ILE A 159 2.82 30.13 -40.96
N GLN A 160 3.30 31.32 -40.64
CA GLN A 160 2.48 32.53 -40.51
C GLN A 160 3.15 33.72 -41.18
N CYS A 161 2.34 34.62 -41.71
CA CYS A 161 2.75 35.96 -42.13
C CYS A 161 1.92 37.00 -41.38
N LEU A 162 2.58 37.99 -40.80
CA LEU A 162 1.95 39.05 -40.03
C LEU A 162 2.18 40.42 -40.66
N ALA A 163 1.20 41.29 -40.59
CA ALA A 163 1.36 42.71 -40.91
C ALA A 163 2.11 43.46 -39.79
N HIS A 164 2.45 44.72 -40.03
CA HIS A 164 3.15 45.57 -39.05
C HIS A 164 2.35 45.84 -37.78
N ASP A 165 1.02 45.77 -37.82
CA ASP A 165 0.16 45.90 -36.65
C ASP A 165 -0.02 44.58 -35.88
N GLY A 166 0.57 43.48 -36.37
CA GLY A 166 0.47 42.16 -35.75
C GLY A 166 -0.75 41.35 -36.20
N SER A 167 -1.54 41.83 -37.16
CA SER A 167 -2.64 41.06 -37.77
C SER A 167 -2.10 39.92 -38.66
N PHE A 168 -2.81 38.79 -38.68
CA PHE A 168 -2.44 37.64 -39.50
C PHE A 168 -2.86 37.85 -40.96
N LEU A 169 -1.85 37.97 -41.85
CA LEU A 169 -2.05 38.07 -43.30
C LEU A 169 -2.20 36.69 -43.95
N TYR A 170 -1.49 35.70 -43.43
CA TYR A 170 -1.54 34.32 -43.91
C TYR A 170 -1.16 33.36 -42.80
N THR A 171 -1.77 32.19 -42.80
CA THR A 171 -1.39 31.02 -42.00
C THR A 171 -1.53 29.79 -42.87
N ASN A 172 -0.66 28.80 -42.73
CA ASN A 172 -0.86 27.51 -43.39
C ASN A 172 -1.82 26.61 -42.60
N LYS A 173 -2.20 25.49 -43.21
CA LYS A 173 -3.06 24.47 -42.58
C LYS A 173 -2.51 23.95 -41.25
N ALA A 174 -1.21 23.64 -41.18
CA ALA A 174 -0.59 23.15 -39.94
C ALA A 174 -0.72 24.13 -38.78
N TRP A 175 -0.57 25.43 -39.03
CA TRP A 175 -0.80 26.47 -38.02
C TRP A 175 -2.24 26.43 -37.50
N ARG A 176 -3.23 26.40 -38.40
CA ARG A 176 -4.66 26.36 -38.04
C ARG A 176 -5.04 25.12 -37.24
N ASP A 177 -4.56 23.96 -37.67
CA ASP A 177 -4.85 22.67 -37.02
C ASP A 177 -4.23 22.59 -35.62
N ASN A 178 -3.00 23.09 -35.43
CA ASN A 178 -2.33 23.12 -34.12
C ASN A 178 -2.95 24.15 -33.17
N MET A 179 -3.40 25.29 -33.70
CA MET A 179 -3.94 26.40 -32.89
C MET A 179 -5.45 26.29 -32.63
N GLY A 180 -6.17 25.51 -33.44
CA GLY A 180 -7.61 25.29 -33.32
C GLY A 180 -8.48 26.40 -33.91
N TYR A 181 -7.94 27.24 -34.80
CA TYR A 181 -8.66 28.34 -35.44
C TYR A 181 -8.96 28.05 -36.91
N SER A 182 -10.16 28.44 -37.36
CA SER A 182 -10.51 28.40 -38.79
C SER A 182 -9.96 29.61 -39.55
N GLU A 183 -9.83 29.51 -40.87
CA GLU A 183 -9.29 30.58 -41.72
C GLU A 183 -10.04 31.92 -41.57
N LYS A 184 -11.37 31.87 -41.42
CA LYS A 184 -12.19 33.07 -41.19
C LYS A 184 -11.98 33.70 -39.81
N GLU A 185 -11.63 32.89 -38.81
CA GLU A 185 -11.36 33.40 -37.47
C GLU A 185 -9.97 34.05 -37.40
N VAL A 186 -8.99 33.47 -38.11
CA VAL A 186 -7.62 33.99 -38.17
C VAL A 186 -7.56 35.42 -38.70
N SER A 187 -8.39 35.78 -39.68
CA SER A 187 -8.44 37.15 -40.22
C SER A 187 -8.88 38.22 -39.21
N HIS A 188 -9.38 37.82 -38.04
CA HIS A 188 -9.77 38.72 -36.95
C HIS A 188 -8.81 38.69 -35.76
N LEU A 189 -7.81 37.82 -35.77
CA LEU A 189 -6.84 37.69 -34.70
C LEU A 189 -5.63 38.61 -34.89
N HIS A 190 -5.05 39.01 -33.78
CA HIS A 190 -3.73 39.63 -33.70
C HIS A 190 -2.77 38.73 -32.91
N LEU A 191 -1.48 38.91 -33.15
CA LEU A 191 -0.44 38.11 -32.49
C LEU A 191 -0.58 38.02 -30.95
N PRO A 192 -0.93 39.09 -30.20
CA PRO A 192 -1.12 39.00 -28.76
C PRO A 192 -2.25 38.05 -28.33
N ASP A 193 -3.27 37.85 -29.17
CA ASP A 193 -4.43 37.00 -28.83
C ASP A 193 -4.07 35.51 -28.70
N VAL A 194 -2.95 35.11 -29.32
CA VAL A 194 -2.47 33.72 -29.33
C VAL A 194 -1.16 33.54 -28.58
N LEU A 195 -0.63 34.60 -27.98
CA LEU A 195 0.65 34.58 -27.31
C LEU A 195 0.49 34.14 -25.85
N HIS A 196 1.40 33.30 -25.35
CA HIS A 196 1.43 32.98 -23.93
C HIS A 196 2.05 34.16 -23.13
N PRO A 197 1.56 34.48 -21.91
CA PRO A 197 2.10 35.56 -21.07
C PRO A 197 3.62 35.54 -20.92
N ASP A 198 4.22 34.37 -20.63
CA ASP A 198 5.68 34.18 -20.58
C ASP A 198 6.46 34.64 -21.83
N SER A 199 5.80 34.74 -22.99
CA SER A 199 6.42 35.13 -24.26
C SER A 199 6.13 36.57 -24.66
N GLU A 200 5.24 37.31 -23.96
CA GLU A 200 4.85 38.68 -24.32
C GLU A 200 6.04 39.64 -24.37
N LEU A 201 6.81 39.67 -23.27
CA LEU A 201 7.98 40.53 -23.12
C LEU A 201 9.06 40.30 -24.19
N CYS A 202 9.31 39.03 -24.55
CA CYS A 202 10.32 38.73 -25.57
C CYS A 202 9.78 38.92 -26.98
N CYS A 203 8.46 38.79 -27.18
CA CYS A 203 7.82 38.96 -28.47
C CYS A 203 7.85 40.42 -28.93
N GLU A 204 7.53 41.39 -28.05
CA GLU A 204 7.57 42.81 -28.42
C GLU A 204 8.94 43.26 -28.92
N ALA A 205 10.00 42.89 -28.20
CA ALA A 205 11.38 43.22 -28.56
C ALA A 205 11.79 42.57 -29.91
N ARG A 206 11.44 41.29 -30.10
CA ARG A 206 11.73 40.56 -31.35
C ARG A 206 10.92 41.11 -32.52
N PHE A 207 9.67 41.50 -32.31
CA PHE A 207 8.81 42.07 -33.34
C PHE A 207 9.35 43.44 -33.79
N ALA A 208 9.87 44.27 -32.88
CA ALA A 208 10.54 45.52 -33.24
C ALA A 208 11.79 45.32 -34.11
N GLN A 209 12.60 44.30 -33.82
CA GLN A 209 13.76 43.92 -34.65
C GLN A 209 13.35 43.47 -36.06
N LEU A 210 12.29 42.67 -36.16
CA LEU A 210 11.74 42.29 -37.47
C LEU A 210 11.21 43.51 -38.24
N LYS A 211 10.58 44.49 -37.58
CA LYS A 211 10.18 45.75 -38.25
C LYS A 211 11.37 46.54 -38.80
N ALA A 212 12.52 46.45 -38.15
CA ALA A 212 13.78 47.05 -38.62
C ALA A 212 14.44 46.27 -39.77
N GLY A 213 13.88 45.12 -40.17
CA GLY A 213 14.36 44.31 -41.29
C GLY A 213 15.30 43.17 -40.88
N GLU A 214 15.46 42.90 -39.58
CA GLU A 214 16.31 41.81 -39.10
C GLU A 214 15.69 40.42 -39.35
N THR A 215 16.51 39.38 -39.21
CA THR A 215 16.08 37.97 -39.25
C THR A 215 16.54 37.30 -37.95
N LEU A 216 15.63 36.59 -37.30
CA LEU A 216 15.83 35.95 -36.01
C LEU A 216 15.77 34.44 -36.19
N GLN A 217 16.81 33.74 -35.77
CA GLN A 217 16.92 32.28 -35.91
C GLN A 217 16.89 31.59 -34.55
N HIS A 218 16.39 30.34 -34.53
CA HIS A 218 16.35 29.46 -33.36
C HIS A 218 15.66 30.08 -32.14
N ILE A 219 14.58 30.81 -32.38
CA ILE A 219 13.81 31.45 -31.33
C ILE A 219 12.74 30.50 -30.80
N ASP A 220 12.65 30.44 -29.47
CA ASP A 220 11.63 29.69 -28.76
C ASP A 220 10.50 30.64 -28.34
N PHE A 221 9.26 30.18 -28.51
CA PHE A 221 8.03 30.85 -28.10
C PHE A 221 7.03 29.87 -27.50
N LYS A 222 6.07 30.42 -26.78
CA LYS A 222 4.88 29.71 -26.36
C LYS A 222 3.64 30.41 -26.89
N PHE A 223 2.77 29.67 -27.54
CA PHE A 223 1.44 30.13 -27.92
C PHE A 223 0.38 29.45 -27.04
N ILE A 224 -0.80 30.07 -26.99
CA ILE A 224 -2.01 29.52 -26.37
C ILE A 224 -2.99 29.21 -27.49
N THR A 225 -3.47 27.97 -27.54
CA THR A 225 -4.49 27.53 -28.50
C THR A 225 -5.87 28.08 -28.14
N LYS A 226 -6.84 27.95 -29.04
CA LYS A 226 -8.24 28.30 -28.78
C LYS A 226 -8.84 27.57 -27.56
N SER A 227 -8.38 26.35 -27.24
CA SER A 227 -8.81 25.58 -26.06
C SER A 227 -8.16 26.04 -24.75
N GLY A 228 -7.16 26.92 -24.82
CA GLY A 228 -6.37 27.36 -23.66
C GLY A 228 -5.11 26.52 -23.42
N ASP A 229 -4.78 25.56 -24.30
CA ASP A 229 -3.58 24.74 -24.16
C ASP A 229 -2.32 25.51 -24.55
N THR A 230 -1.24 25.31 -23.81
CA THR A 230 0.06 25.89 -24.17
C THR A 230 0.77 25.00 -25.17
N ILE A 231 1.18 25.58 -26.30
CA ILE A 231 2.07 24.93 -27.26
C ILE A 231 3.45 25.58 -27.24
N HIS A 232 4.48 24.74 -27.29
CA HIS A 232 5.88 25.15 -27.37
C HIS A 232 6.34 25.15 -28.81
N LEU A 233 6.82 26.30 -29.28
CA LEU A 233 7.22 26.53 -30.65
C LEU A 233 8.70 26.89 -30.72
N LYS A 234 9.40 26.34 -31.70
CA LYS A 234 10.80 26.67 -32.01
C LYS A 234 10.96 26.91 -33.49
N GLY A 235 11.58 28.01 -33.89
CA GLY A 235 11.73 28.30 -35.31
C GLY A 235 12.42 29.62 -35.60
N ASP A 236 12.14 30.14 -36.79
CA ASP A 236 12.80 31.32 -37.34
C ASP A 236 11.77 32.37 -37.80
N CYS A 237 12.11 33.64 -37.59
CA CYS A 237 11.33 34.77 -38.09
C CYS A 237 12.17 35.64 -39.02
N GLY A 238 11.57 36.16 -40.08
CA GLY A 238 12.21 37.08 -41.00
C GLY A 238 11.26 38.13 -41.54
N SER A 239 11.83 39.12 -42.22
CA SER A 239 11.10 40.25 -42.79
C SER A 239 10.85 40.04 -44.28
N ILE A 240 9.66 40.40 -44.75
CA ILE A 240 9.31 40.40 -46.17
C ILE A 240 9.39 41.84 -46.65
N PHE A 241 10.13 42.07 -47.75
CA PHE A 241 10.37 43.40 -48.31
C PHE A 241 9.62 43.62 -49.62
N ALA A 242 9.09 44.83 -49.80
CA ALA A 242 8.60 45.35 -51.07
C ALA A 242 9.17 46.78 -51.25
N ASP A 243 9.70 47.09 -52.44
CA ASP A 243 10.34 48.38 -52.75
C ASP A 243 11.40 48.83 -51.72
N GLY A 244 12.18 47.89 -51.19
CA GLY A 244 13.23 48.15 -50.20
C GLY A 244 12.75 48.47 -48.79
N LYS A 245 11.44 48.36 -48.51
CA LYS A 245 10.86 48.53 -47.17
C LYS A 245 10.29 47.20 -46.66
N ALA A 246 10.51 46.90 -45.39
CA ALA A 246 9.86 45.78 -44.74
C ALA A 246 8.35 46.07 -44.70
N VAL A 247 7.52 45.19 -45.24
CA VAL A 247 6.06 45.36 -45.34
C VAL A 247 5.29 44.36 -44.48
N SER A 248 5.86 43.20 -44.21
CA SER A 248 5.30 42.16 -43.34
C SER A 248 6.41 41.29 -42.76
N THR A 249 6.05 40.42 -41.82
CA THR A 249 6.97 39.45 -41.21
C THR A 249 6.50 38.03 -41.51
N ARG A 250 7.44 37.09 -41.59
CA ARG A 250 7.20 35.65 -41.77
C ARG A 250 7.76 34.91 -40.55
N GLY A 251 6.97 34.02 -39.98
CA GLY A 251 7.41 33.05 -38.97
C GLY A 251 7.22 31.63 -39.47
N ILE A 252 8.21 30.77 -39.23
CA ILE A 252 8.14 29.33 -39.47
C ILE A 252 8.51 28.63 -38.17
N PHE A 253 7.61 27.83 -37.62
CA PHE A 253 7.77 27.26 -36.28
C PHE A 253 7.45 25.77 -36.25
N ARG A 254 8.30 25.00 -35.57
CA ARG A 254 8.03 23.61 -35.24
C ARG A 254 7.38 23.50 -33.87
N ASN A 255 6.33 22.69 -33.77
CA ASN A 255 5.74 22.32 -32.48
C ASN A 255 6.63 21.29 -31.77
N ILE A 256 7.19 21.66 -30.62
CA ILE A 256 8.09 20.83 -29.79
C ILE A 256 7.44 20.46 -28.44
N THR A 257 6.11 20.59 -28.32
CA THR A 257 5.39 20.38 -27.07
C THR A 257 5.56 18.97 -26.53
N GLU A 258 5.47 17.95 -27.39
CA GLU A 258 5.66 16.55 -26.97
C GLU A 258 7.09 16.28 -26.51
N THR A 259 8.09 16.81 -27.21
CA THR A 259 9.50 16.69 -26.83
C THR A 259 9.77 17.29 -25.45
N VAL A 260 9.28 18.51 -25.20
CA VAL A 260 9.44 19.19 -23.89
C VAL A 260 8.71 18.42 -22.78
N LYS A 261 7.53 17.87 -23.05
CA LYS A 261 6.78 17.03 -22.08
C LYS A 261 7.54 15.73 -21.77
N ALA A 262 8.08 15.05 -22.79
CA ALA A 262 8.82 13.81 -22.63
C ALA A 262 10.12 14.00 -21.84
N GLU A 263 10.90 15.05 -22.14
CA GLU A 263 12.13 15.37 -21.40
C GLU A 263 11.85 15.70 -19.93
N LYS A 264 10.80 16.50 -19.66
CA LYS A 264 10.39 16.78 -18.27
C LYS A 264 9.94 15.52 -17.55
N ALA A 265 9.13 14.68 -18.19
CA ALA A 265 8.67 13.42 -17.61
C ALA A 265 9.84 12.47 -17.31
N CYS A 266 10.82 12.38 -18.22
CA CYS A 266 12.04 11.60 -18.02
C CYS A 266 12.85 12.10 -16.82
N LYS A 267 13.13 13.41 -16.73
CA LYS A 267 13.84 14.00 -15.58
C LYS A 267 13.12 13.80 -14.25
N VAL A 268 11.79 13.93 -14.24
CA VAL A 268 10.98 13.68 -13.03
C VAL A 268 11.01 12.21 -12.64
N SER A 269 10.96 11.30 -13.62
CA SER A 269 11.07 9.87 -13.40
C SER A 269 12.44 9.50 -12.82
N GLU A 270 13.53 9.97 -13.42
CA GLU A 270 14.91 9.74 -12.97
C GLU A 270 15.13 10.26 -11.55
N ALA A 271 14.70 11.50 -11.25
CA ALA A 271 14.78 12.05 -9.91
C ALA A 271 13.97 11.23 -8.88
N ARG A 272 12.80 10.70 -9.28
CA ARG A 272 11.99 9.83 -8.43
C ARG A 272 12.69 8.49 -8.17
N TYR A 273 13.27 7.85 -9.19
CA TYR A 273 14.03 6.61 -9.03
C TYR A 273 15.23 6.79 -8.12
N GLN A 274 16.03 7.85 -8.30
CA GLN A 274 17.17 8.16 -7.45
C GLN A 274 16.74 8.34 -5.99
N THR A 275 15.65 9.09 -5.76
CA THR A 275 15.11 9.29 -4.42
C THR A 275 14.67 7.96 -3.78
N LEU A 276 14.00 7.08 -4.52
CA LEU A 276 13.58 5.77 -4.02
C LEU A 276 14.77 4.86 -3.70
N TYR A 277 15.79 4.85 -4.56
CA TYR A 277 17.03 4.10 -4.36
C TYR A 277 17.77 4.57 -3.10
N ASP A 278 17.96 5.88 -2.95
CA ASP A 278 18.70 6.47 -1.82
C ASP A 278 17.95 6.44 -0.49
N SER A 279 16.61 6.45 -0.53
CA SER A 279 15.75 6.41 0.67
C SER A 279 15.34 5.00 1.07
N ALA A 280 15.75 3.96 0.34
CA ALA A 280 15.40 2.60 0.66
C ALA A 280 16.06 2.16 1.99
N PRO A 281 15.34 1.46 2.88
CA PRO A 281 15.85 1.08 4.20
C PRO A 281 16.90 -0.06 4.15
N ASP A 282 17.00 -0.75 3.01
CA ASP A 282 17.98 -1.81 2.77
C ASP A 282 19.21 -1.26 2.04
N ILE A 283 20.33 -1.97 2.13
CA ILE A 283 21.55 -1.67 1.39
C ILE A 283 21.37 -2.19 -0.04
N TYR A 284 21.38 -1.28 -1.00
CA TYR A 284 21.41 -1.62 -2.42
C TYR A 284 22.77 -1.25 -3.00
N SER A 285 23.43 -2.19 -3.66
CA SER A 285 24.72 -1.94 -4.31
C SER A 285 24.87 -2.73 -5.60
N ILE A 286 25.69 -2.21 -6.51
CA ILE A 286 26.14 -2.94 -7.70
C ILE A 286 27.60 -3.31 -7.50
N ILE A 287 27.94 -4.56 -7.75
CA ILE A 287 29.33 -5.03 -7.77
C ILE A 287 29.69 -5.58 -9.15
N ASN A 288 30.91 -5.29 -9.60
CA ASN A 288 31.45 -5.84 -10.84
C ASN A 288 32.06 -7.25 -10.65
N ALA A 289 32.46 -7.89 -11.74
CA ALA A 289 33.09 -9.21 -11.75
C ALA A 289 34.39 -9.32 -10.93
N GLN A 290 35.03 -8.20 -10.56
CA GLN A 290 36.20 -8.18 -9.66
C GLN A 290 35.79 -8.03 -8.17
N GLY A 291 34.50 -7.95 -7.87
CA GLY A 291 33.96 -7.78 -6.53
C GLY A 291 34.11 -6.36 -5.98
N LEU A 292 34.30 -5.36 -6.85
CA LEU A 292 34.37 -3.95 -6.46
C LEU A 292 32.97 -3.32 -6.50
N PHE A 293 32.66 -2.44 -5.54
CA PHE A 293 31.45 -1.62 -5.58
C PHE A 293 31.50 -0.64 -6.76
N GLU A 294 30.57 -0.75 -7.71
CA GLU A 294 30.35 0.28 -8.74
C GLU A 294 29.38 1.35 -8.24
N SER A 295 28.39 0.96 -7.45
CA SER A 295 27.45 1.87 -6.80
C SER A 295 26.95 1.30 -5.48
N ILE A 296 26.53 2.20 -4.59
CA ILE A 296 25.80 1.87 -3.37
C ILE A 296 24.83 3.03 -3.07
N ASN A 297 23.63 2.72 -2.58
CA ASN A 297 22.67 3.75 -2.19
C ASN A 297 23.13 4.51 -0.95
N LEU A 298 22.64 5.75 -0.79
CA LEU A 298 23.00 6.60 0.35
C LEU A 298 22.72 5.91 1.69
N ALA A 299 21.53 5.33 1.86
CA ALA A 299 21.18 4.60 3.08
C ALA A 299 22.15 3.45 3.38
N GLY A 300 22.57 2.69 2.35
CA GLY A 300 23.52 1.60 2.49
C GLY A 300 24.90 2.04 2.98
N ALA A 301 25.40 3.15 2.46
CA ALA A 301 26.66 3.75 2.93
C ALA A 301 26.55 4.18 4.40
N VAL A 302 25.45 4.85 4.77
CA VAL A 302 25.17 5.28 6.15
C VAL A 302 25.09 4.09 7.12
N ILE A 303 24.37 3.02 6.76
CA ILE A 303 24.25 1.80 7.57
C ILE A 303 25.63 1.16 7.84
N LEU A 304 26.53 1.22 6.87
CA LEU A 304 27.90 0.69 6.98
C LEU A 304 28.88 1.68 7.66
N GLY A 305 28.47 2.93 7.89
CA GLY A 305 29.29 3.98 8.48
C GLY A 305 30.30 4.63 7.52
N TYR A 306 30.07 4.55 6.21
CA TYR A 306 30.91 5.14 5.17
C TYR A 306 30.14 6.19 4.36
N THR A 307 30.85 6.98 3.56
CA THR A 307 30.22 7.73 2.46
C THR A 307 30.17 6.89 1.18
N VAL A 308 29.30 7.26 0.23
CA VAL A 308 29.22 6.58 -1.08
C VAL A 308 30.58 6.63 -1.78
N ASP A 309 31.22 7.80 -1.82
CA ASP A 309 32.53 8.00 -2.46
C ASP A 309 33.66 7.19 -1.81
N GLU A 310 33.56 6.85 -0.52
CA GLU A 310 34.54 6.00 0.15
C GLU A 310 34.43 4.53 -0.24
N LEU A 311 33.21 4.07 -0.59
CA LEU A 311 32.93 2.67 -0.92
C LEU A 311 33.03 2.39 -2.42
N VAL A 312 32.65 3.33 -3.28
CA VAL A 312 32.73 3.15 -4.73
C VAL A 312 34.19 2.91 -5.15
N GLY A 313 34.42 1.87 -5.94
CA GLY A 313 35.74 1.38 -6.36
C GLY A 313 36.49 0.56 -5.31
N LYS A 314 35.95 0.37 -4.10
CA LYS A 314 36.54 -0.51 -3.07
C LYS A 314 36.00 -1.94 -3.18
N PRO A 315 36.77 -2.94 -2.72
CA PRO A 315 36.31 -4.31 -2.71
C PRO A 315 35.19 -4.52 -1.68
N ALA A 316 34.14 -5.22 -2.08
CA ALA A 316 32.99 -5.52 -1.21
C ALA A 316 33.38 -6.38 0.01
N SER A 317 34.51 -7.09 -0.05
CA SER A 317 35.10 -7.82 1.07
C SER A 317 35.49 -6.93 2.25
N LEU A 318 35.72 -5.63 2.05
CA LEU A 318 36.08 -4.68 3.11
C LEU A 318 35.03 -4.64 4.24
N VAL A 319 33.76 -4.82 3.88
CA VAL A 319 32.64 -4.72 4.82
C VAL A 319 32.15 -6.08 5.29
N ILE A 320 32.87 -7.18 5.00
CA ILE A 320 32.52 -8.54 5.42
C ILE A 320 33.35 -8.90 6.65
N HIS A 321 32.73 -9.54 7.65
CA HIS A 321 33.45 -10.01 8.82
C HIS A 321 34.49 -11.10 8.44
N PRO A 322 35.72 -11.08 8.98
CA PRO A 322 36.79 -12.01 8.62
C PRO A 322 36.39 -13.49 8.65
N ASP A 323 35.70 -13.93 9.71
CA ASP A 323 35.22 -15.32 9.84
C ASP A 323 34.21 -15.75 8.76
N ASP A 324 33.50 -14.80 8.15
CA ASP A 324 32.46 -15.06 7.15
C ASP A 324 32.97 -14.87 5.70
N LEU A 325 34.20 -14.33 5.55
CA LEU A 325 34.73 -13.85 4.27
C LEU A 325 34.77 -14.93 3.18
N GLU A 326 35.36 -16.09 3.48
CA GLU A 326 35.53 -17.20 2.52
C GLU A 326 34.17 -17.69 2.00
N ARG A 327 33.23 -17.91 2.92
CA ARG A 327 31.88 -18.39 2.61
C ARG A 327 31.09 -17.41 1.73
N VAL A 328 31.23 -16.11 1.96
CA VAL A 328 30.50 -15.08 1.21
C VAL A 328 31.12 -14.84 -0.17
N ILE A 329 32.46 -14.87 -0.28
CA ILE A 329 33.13 -14.78 -1.58
C ILE A 329 32.73 -15.95 -2.48
N ASP A 330 32.70 -17.17 -1.93
CA ASP A 330 32.23 -18.36 -2.64
C ASP A 330 30.79 -18.20 -3.15
N TYR A 331 29.91 -17.67 -2.30
CA TYR A 331 28.52 -17.38 -2.66
C TYR A 331 28.42 -16.39 -3.83
N ILE A 332 29.11 -15.23 -3.72
CA ILE A 332 29.11 -14.19 -4.78
C ILE A 332 29.70 -14.74 -6.09
N THR A 333 30.78 -15.52 -6.02
CA THR A 333 31.46 -16.09 -7.20
C THR A 333 30.57 -17.08 -7.94
N ARG A 334 29.79 -17.89 -7.21
CA ARG A 334 28.78 -18.78 -7.81
C ARG A 334 27.70 -17.99 -8.54
N GLN A 335 27.23 -16.89 -7.97
CA GLN A 335 26.18 -16.07 -8.59
C GLN A 335 26.63 -15.37 -9.89
N PHE A 336 27.94 -15.09 -10.06
CA PHE A 336 28.50 -14.68 -11.36
C PHE A 336 28.54 -15.80 -12.40
N SER A 337 28.77 -17.05 -11.96
CA SER A 337 29.03 -18.19 -12.84
C SER A 337 27.75 -18.94 -13.25
N ASP A 338 26.87 -19.18 -12.27
CA ASP A 338 25.62 -19.92 -12.39
C ASP A 338 24.55 -19.23 -11.51
N PRO A 339 23.91 -18.17 -12.02
CA PRO A 339 22.92 -17.41 -11.27
C PRO A 339 21.72 -18.31 -10.96
N THR A 340 21.56 -18.66 -9.69
CA THR A 340 20.48 -19.51 -9.19
C THR A 340 19.64 -18.70 -8.21
N ASP A 341 18.32 -18.81 -8.33
CA ASP A 341 17.38 -18.22 -7.38
C ASP A 341 17.45 -19.02 -6.06
N ASP A 342 18.37 -18.61 -5.20
CA ASP A 342 18.55 -19.17 -3.86
C ASP A 342 17.95 -18.25 -2.78
N ASN A 343 17.77 -18.81 -1.58
CA ASN A 343 17.19 -18.06 -0.46
C ASN A 343 18.11 -16.96 0.09
N GLY A 344 19.22 -16.62 -0.58
CA GLY A 344 20.22 -15.69 -0.08
C GLY A 344 21.14 -16.31 0.97
N ILE A 345 22.03 -15.48 1.51
CA ILE A 345 23.00 -15.84 2.55
C ILE A 345 22.92 -14.90 3.74
N GLU A 346 22.91 -15.47 4.96
CA GLU A 346 23.06 -14.70 6.20
C GLU A 346 24.51 -14.71 6.67
N TYR A 347 25.05 -13.54 7.04
CA TYR A 347 26.42 -13.40 7.54
C TYR A 347 26.63 -12.07 8.24
N ARG A 348 27.81 -11.87 8.85
CA ARG A 348 28.18 -10.62 9.52
C ARG A 348 28.93 -9.68 8.58
N LYS A 349 28.49 -8.43 8.56
CA LYS A 349 29.26 -7.29 8.04
C LYS A 349 29.93 -6.54 9.18
N ILE A 350 31.02 -5.84 8.87
CA ILE A 350 31.72 -4.95 9.79
C ILE A 350 31.56 -3.51 9.30
N ARG A 351 31.11 -2.63 10.19
CA ARG A 351 31.01 -1.18 9.94
C ARG A 351 32.38 -0.51 10.07
N LYS A 352 32.49 0.73 9.60
CA LYS A 352 33.73 1.53 9.69
C LYS A 352 34.28 1.68 11.12
N ASP A 353 33.40 1.73 12.11
CA ASP A 353 33.75 1.84 13.54
C ASP A 353 34.15 0.51 14.20
N GLY A 354 34.09 -0.60 13.44
CA GLY A 354 34.38 -1.95 13.92
C GLY A 354 33.16 -2.69 14.50
N SER A 355 32.00 -2.06 14.60
CA SER A 355 30.78 -2.72 15.07
C SER A 355 30.27 -3.75 14.06
N GLU A 356 29.67 -4.81 14.59
CA GLU A 356 29.11 -5.90 13.78
C GLU A 356 27.66 -5.58 13.38
N LEU A 357 27.31 -6.07 12.19
CA LEU A 357 25.99 -5.96 11.59
C LEU A 357 25.61 -7.33 11.01
N TRP A 358 24.48 -7.90 11.41
CA TRP A 358 23.96 -9.11 10.76
C TRP A 358 23.15 -8.73 9.53
N VAL A 359 23.48 -9.34 8.39
CA VAL A 359 22.75 -9.11 7.14
C VAL A 359 22.21 -10.39 6.53
N HIS A 360 21.08 -10.26 5.84
CA HIS A 360 20.63 -11.21 4.83
C HIS A 360 20.86 -10.62 3.44
N GLN A 361 21.71 -11.27 2.65
CA GLN A 361 22.08 -10.80 1.32
C GLN A 361 21.45 -11.68 0.24
N ARG A 362 20.86 -11.03 -0.77
CA ARG A 362 20.49 -11.63 -2.06
C ARG A 362 21.22 -10.94 -3.18
N VAL A 363 21.47 -11.70 -4.24
CA VAL A 363 22.22 -11.23 -5.39
C VAL A 363 21.53 -11.69 -6.66
N SER A 364 21.41 -10.80 -7.64
CA SER A 364 20.84 -11.09 -8.94
C SER A 364 21.69 -10.47 -10.05
N PRO A 365 21.76 -11.08 -11.25
CA PRO A 365 22.44 -10.48 -12.38
C PRO A 365 21.76 -9.18 -12.82
N ASP A 366 22.56 -8.22 -13.26
CA ASP A 366 22.07 -6.98 -13.87
C ASP A 366 21.48 -7.28 -15.27
N PRO A 367 20.18 -6.99 -15.53
CA PRO A 367 19.52 -7.36 -16.78
C PRO A 367 20.04 -6.64 -18.03
N ASP A 368 20.65 -5.46 -17.88
CA ASP A 368 21.14 -4.66 -19.02
C ASP A 368 22.58 -5.01 -19.45
N ASN A 369 23.27 -5.90 -18.73
CA ASN A 369 24.68 -6.20 -18.99
C ASN A 369 24.99 -7.70 -18.84
N ASP A 370 25.65 -8.28 -19.85
CA ASP A 370 25.92 -9.72 -20.04
C ASP A 370 26.79 -10.32 -18.90
N LYS A 371 26.16 -10.59 -17.75
CA LYS A 371 26.71 -11.28 -16.56
C LYS A 371 27.93 -10.64 -15.88
N SER A 372 28.33 -9.42 -16.26
CA SER A 372 29.53 -8.76 -15.70
C SER A 372 29.28 -7.97 -14.41
N ARG A 373 28.00 -7.82 -14.01
CA ARG A 373 27.56 -7.07 -12.84
C ARG A 373 26.49 -7.82 -12.06
N LEU A 374 26.53 -7.64 -10.75
CA LEU A 374 25.52 -8.17 -9.84
C LEU A 374 24.88 -7.04 -9.05
N LEU A 375 23.55 -7.07 -9.02
CA LEU A 375 22.72 -6.29 -8.11
C LEU A 375 22.69 -7.01 -6.76
N VAL A 376 23.10 -6.32 -5.71
CA VAL A 376 23.21 -6.85 -4.35
C VAL A 376 22.23 -6.09 -3.47
N LEU A 377 21.32 -6.85 -2.85
CA LEU A 377 20.42 -6.39 -1.80
C LEU A 377 20.91 -6.97 -0.47
N CYS A 378 21.23 -6.15 0.51
CA CYS A 378 21.49 -6.60 1.88
C CYS A 378 20.49 -5.94 2.84
N ARG A 379 19.73 -6.77 3.57
CA ARG A 379 18.84 -6.33 4.64
C ARG A 379 19.53 -6.49 6.00
N ASP A 380 19.44 -5.47 6.85
CA ASP A 380 19.83 -5.57 8.26
C ASP A 380 18.83 -6.48 9.00
N ILE A 381 19.32 -7.54 9.61
CA ILE A 381 18.54 -8.49 10.42
C ILE A 381 19.01 -8.52 11.88
N THR A 382 19.80 -7.54 12.32
CA THR A 382 20.40 -7.50 13.66
C THR A 382 19.33 -7.42 14.74
N GLU A 383 18.42 -6.46 14.64
CA GLU A 383 17.31 -6.29 15.59
C GLU A 383 16.41 -7.54 15.62
N GLN A 384 16.08 -8.09 14.45
CA GLN A 384 15.28 -9.31 14.36
C GLN A 384 15.95 -10.51 15.04
N ARG A 385 17.28 -10.65 14.92
CA ARG A 385 18.03 -11.73 15.58
C ARG A 385 18.12 -11.52 17.09
N GLU A 386 18.39 -10.30 17.55
CA GLU A 386 18.46 -10.00 18.98
C GLU A 386 17.10 -10.16 19.65
N LEU A 387 16.02 -9.67 19.02
CA LEU A 387 14.66 -9.91 19.48
C LEU A 387 14.34 -11.40 19.50
N ARG A 388 14.73 -12.17 18.48
CA ARG A 388 14.53 -13.62 18.47
C ARG A 388 15.29 -14.32 19.59
N LYS A 389 16.52 -13.90 19.91
CA LYS A 389 17.28 -14.43 21.04
C LYS A 389 16.62 -14.09 22.37
N GLN A 390 16.16 -12.85 22.54
CA GLN A 390 15.46 -12.41 23.74
C GLN A 390 14.15 -13.18 23.93
N LEU A 391 13.34 -13.32 22.87
CA LEU A 391 12.12 -14.13 22.88
C LEU A 391 12.41 -15.59 23.21
N PHE A 392 13.50 -16.16 22.69
CA PHE A 392 13.91 -17.52 23.03
C PHE A 392 14.32 -17.64 24.50
N TYR A 393 15.06 -16.67 25.01
CA TYR A 393 15.50 -16.63 26.40
C TYR A 393 14.30 -16.50 27.35
N GLN A 394 13.38 -15.56 27.11
CA GLN A 394 12.12 -15.40 27.85
C GLN A 394 11.20 -16.62 27.75
N ALA A 395 11.14 -17.28 26.59
CA ALA A 395 10.35 -18.49 26.43
C ALA A 395 10.89 -19.66 27.28
N THR A 396 12.14 -19.61 27.72
CA THR A 396 12.82 -20.72 28.42
C THR A 396 13.25 -20.41 29.86
N HIS A 397 13.35 -19.14 30.25
CA HIS A 397 13.81 -18.70 31.56
C HIS A 397 12.73 -17.91 32.32
N ASP A 398 12.83 -17.88 33.65
CA ASP A 398 12.03 -17.07 34.56
C ASP A 398 12.67 -15.69 34.70
N ASP A 399 11.90 -14.64 34.41
CA ASP A 399 12.42 -13.26 34.35
C ASP A 399 12.97 -12.75 35.69
N LEU A 400 12.43 -13.24 36.82
CA LEU A 400 12.85 -12.79 38.15
C LEU A 400 14.17 -13.44 38.59
N THR A 401 14.25 -14.76 38.48
CA THR A 401 15.33 -15.57 39.05
C THR A 401 16.39 -15.99 38.04
N GLN A 402 16.13 -15.79 36.74
CA GLN A 402 16.97 -16.21 35.62
C GLN A 402 17.20 -17.74 35.56
N LEU A 403 16.44 -18.51 36.35
CA LEU A 403 16.37 -19.96 36.27
C LEU A 403 15.53 -20.38 35.07
N LEU A 404 15.46 -21.67 34.75
CA LEU A 404 14.51 -22.15 33.76
C LEU A 404 13.08 -21.92 34.24
N ASN A 405 12.18 -21.58 33.32
CA ASN A 405 10.76 -21.48 33.63
C ASN A 405 10.08 -22.86 33.59
N ARG A 406 8.84 -22.91 34.06
CA ARG A 406 8.01 -24.13 34.04
C ARG A 406 7.94 -24.78 32.66
N ARG A 407 7.78 -23.98 31.60
CA ARG A 407 7.62 -24.50 30.23
C ARG A 407 8.86 -25.27 29.78
N GLU A 408 10.05 -24.73 29.96
CA GLU A 408 11.30 -25.41 29.58
C GLU A 408 11.63 -26.56 30.52
N PHE A 409 11.28 -26.44 31.81
CA PHE A 409 11.36 -27.56 32.74
C PHE A 409 10.53 -28.77 32.27
N ASP A 410 9.25 -28.54 31.93
CA ASP A 410 8.34 -29.58 31.43
C ASP A 410 8.87 -30.23 30.14
N ASN A 411 9.44 -29.42 29.24
CA ASN A 411 10.09 -29.91 28.02
C ASN A 411 11.27 -30.84 28.32
N ARG A 412 12.14 -30.47 29.26
CA ARG A 412 13.30 -31.28 29.64
C ARG A 412 12.88 -32.56 30.33
N LEU A 413 11.90 -32.50 31.24
CA LEU A 413 11.33 -33.67 31.88
C LEU A 413 10.70 -34.61 30.83
N ARG A 414 9.94 -34.08 29.86
CA ARG A 414 9.40 -34.86 28.74
C ARG A 414 10.49 -35.53 27.91
N ARG A 415 11.58 -34.83 27.60
CA ARG A 415 12.74 -35.39 26.89
C ARG A 415 13.37 -36.54 27.68
N LEU A 416 13.54 -36.41 29.00
CA LEU A 416 14.06 -37.51 29.82
C LEU A 416 13.13 -38.72 29.86
N LEU A 417 11.82 -38.50 29.95
CA LEU A 417 10.82 -39.58 29.93
C LEU A 417 10.79 -40.34 28.60
N THR A 418 11.16 -39.68 27.49
CA THR A 418 11.15 -40.23 26.13
C THR A 418 12.50 -40.78 25.64
N ALA A 419 13.62 -40.23 26.12
CA ALA A 419 14.96 -40.55 25.62
C ALA A 419 15.58 -41.84 26.19
N SER A 420 15.14 -42.30 27.36
CA SER A 420 15.82 -43.41 28.05
C SER A 420 15.27 -44.78 27.65
N ARG A 421 16.07 -45.55 26.90
CA ARG A 421 15.80 -46.95 26.51
C ARG A 421 16.47 -47.98 27.44
N ASN A 422 17.26 -47.53 28.42
CA ASN A 422 17.98 -48.41 29.33
C ASN A 422 17.36 -48.36 30.74
N SER A 423 16.97 -49.54 31.26
CA SER A 423 16.31 -49.74 32.55
C SER A 423 17.17 -49.40 33.80
N SER A 424 18.38 -48.85 33.61
CA SER A 424 19.37 -48.60 34.67
C SER A 424 19.54 -47.12 35.04
N ASP A 425 18.97 -46.19 34.28
CA ASP A 425 19.14 -44.75 34.55
C ASP A 425 18.10 -44.27 35.56
N ASN A 426 18.53 -44.11 36.81
CA ASN A 426 17.71 -43.53 37.87
C ASN A 426 17.74 -42.01 37.74
N HIS A 427 16.59 -41.38 37.58
CA HIS A 427 16.43 -39.94 37.59
C HIS A 427 15.54 -39.55 38.78
N VAL A 428 15.75 -38.38 39.36
CA VAL A 428 14.98 -37.91 40.53
C VAL A 428 14.52 -36.48 40.32
N LEU A 429 13.29 -36.20 40.72
CA LEU A 429 12.73 -34.87 40.80
C LEU A 429 12.61 -34.46 42.27
N CYS A 430 13.13 -33.29 42.61
CA CYS A 430 12.81 -32.59 43.84
C CYS A 430 11.89 -31.40 43.55
N TYR A 431 10.78 -31.33 44.26
CA TYR A 431 9.87 -30.18 44.29
C TYR A 431 10.06 -29.44 45.60
N LEU A 432 10.26 -28.13 45.54
CA LEU A 432 10.59 -27.29 46.69
C LEU A 432 9.58 -26.16 46.79
N ASP A 433 9.08 -25.92 48.00
CA ASP A 433 8.17 -24.82 48.30
C ASP A 433 8.67 -24.06 49.55
N LEU A 434 8.81 -22.74 49.43
CA LEU A 434 9.30 -21.91 50.52
C LEU A 434 8.22 -21.69 51.58
N ASP A 435 8.49 -22.19 52.79
CA ASP A 435 7.53 -22.09 53.89
C ASP A 435 7.32 -20.63 54.28
N GLN A 436 6.05 -20.23 54.36
CA GLN A 436 5.63 -18.90 54.84
C GLN A 436 6.15 -17.73 53.98
N PHE A 437 6.48 -17.95 52.70
CA PHE A 437 6.83 -16.88 51.77
C PHE A 437 5.80 -15.74 51.74
N LYS A 438 4.51 -16.10 51.79
CA LYS A 438 3.40 -15.15 51.87
C LYS A 438 3.53 -14.17 53.04
N VAL A 439 4.01 -14.60 54.21
CA VAL A 439 4.20 -13.72 55.37
C VAL A 439 5.20 -12.61 55.06
N ILE A 440 6.22 -12.89 54.25
CA ILE A 440 7.24 -11.91 53.87
C ILE A 440 6.66 -10.88 52.90
N ASN A 441 5.91 -11.34 51.89
CA ASN A 441 5.18 -10.45 50.98
C ASN A 441 4.18 -9.56 51.73
N ASP A 442 3.37 -10.15 52.63
CA ASP A 442 2.36 -9.42 53.39
C ASP A 442 2.99 -8.42 54.38
N THR A 443 4.21 -8.66 54.85
CA THR A 443 4.88 -7.83 55.87
C THR A 443 5.84 -6.77 55.30
N CYS A 444 6.43 -7.03 54.13
CA CYS A 444 7.52 -6.21 53.56
C CYS A 444 7.28 -5.81 52.09
N GLY A 445 6.17 -6.24 51.48
CA GLY A 445 5.84 -6.01 50.08
C GLY A 445 6.52 -7.02 49.13
N HIS A 446 6.04 -7.05 47.89
CA HIS A 446 6.51 -7.99 46.87
C HIS A 446 7.98 -7.82 46.49
N LEU A 447 8.53 -6.60 46.53
CA LEU A 447 9.95 -6.36 46.29
C LEU A 447 10.87 -7.13 47.24
N ALA A 448 10.44 -7.32 48.49
CA ALA A 448 11.17 -8.10 49.48
C ALA A 448 11.09 -9.61 49.18
N GLY A 449 9.92 -10.09 48.73
CA GLY A 449 9.75 -11.46 48.27
C GLY A 449 10.55 -11.76 47.02
N ASP A 450 10.59 -10.83 46.07
CA ASP A 450 11.35 -10.95 44.84
C ASP A 450 12.85 -11.06 45.11
N GLU A 451 13.38 -10.21 46.00
CA GLU A 451 14.78 -10.28 46.39
C GLU A 451 15.10 -11.58 47.12
N LEU A 452 14.20 -12.05 47.98
CA LEU A 452 14.34 -13.35 48.61
C LEU A 452 14.44 -14.47 47.57
N LEU A 453 13.55 -14.48 46.58
CA LEU A 453 13.55 -15.49 45.52
C LEU A 453 14.84 -15.48 44.70
N ARG A 454 15.40 -14.29 44.38
CA ARG A 454 16.71 -14.18 43.70
C ARG A 454 17.84 -14.78 44.52
N GLN A 455 17.89 -14.49 45.82
CA GLN A 455 18.94 -15.02 46.70
C GLN A 455 18.82 -16.54 46.87
N ILE A 456 17.60 -17.05 47.06
CA ILE A 456 17.35 -18.50 47.11
C ILE A 456 17.75 -19.17 45.80
N ALA A 457 17.37 -18.60 44.64
CA ALA A 457 17.76 -19.13 43.34
C ALA A 457 19.29 -19.21 43.17
N ALA A 458 20.02 -18.16 43.56
CA ALA A 458 21.48 -18.15 43.54
C ALA A 458 22.09 -19.20 44.46
N MET A 459 21.54 -19.37 45.68
CA MET A 459 21.99 -20.39 46.63
C MET A 459 21.73 -21.81 46.11
N LEU A 460 20.56 -22.07 45.52
CA LEU A 460 20.23 -23.35 44.89
C LEU A 460 21.17 -23.65 43.71
N GLY A 461 21.46 -22.64 42.87
CA GLY A 461 22.38 -22.74 41.74
C GLY A 461 23.80 -23.17 42.13
N GLN A 462 24.25 -22.84 43.33
CA GLN A 462 25.57 -23.26 43.84
C GLN A 462 25.61 -24.72 44.34
N GLN A 463 24.46 -25.33 44.62
CA GLN A 463 24.37 -26.70 45.17
C GLN A 463 24.18 -27.78 44.10
N ILE A 464 23.77 -27.39 42.90
CA ILE A 464 23.45 -28.28 41.78
C ILE A 464 24.62 -28.43 40.81
N ARG A 465 24.65 -29.55 40.07
CA ARG A 465 25.67 -29.80 39.04
C ARG A 465 25.24 -29.17 37.71
N SER A 466 26.20 -28.92 36.81
CA SER A 466 25.91 -28.36 35.47
C SER A 466 25.00 -29.24 34.59
N ARG A 467 24.87 -30.53 34.92
CA ARG A 467 23.99 -31.49 34.24
C ARG A 467 22.58 -31.51 34.82
N ASP A 468 22.41 -31.08 36.07
CA ASP A 468 21.11 -31.05 36.71
C ASP A 468 20.34 -29.80 36.26
N THR A 469 19.02 -29.92 36.21
CA THR A 469 18.14 -28.84 35.78
C THR A 469 17.50 -28.20 37.02
N LEU A 470 17.70 -26.89 37.19
CA LEU A 470 17.02 -26.08 38.21
C LEU A 470 16.06 -25.10 37.53
N ALA A 471 14.83 -25.07 38.01
CA ALA A 471 13.77 -24.24 37.49
C ALA A 471 12.95 -23.61 38.60
N ARG A 472 12.31 -22.47 38.29
CA ARG A 472 11.22 -21.91 39.08
C ARG A 472 9.91 -22.21 38.37
N LEU A 473 8.99 -22.88 39.06
CA LEU A 473 7.72 -23.33 38.48
C LEU A 473 6.62 -22.26 38.55
N GLY A 474 6.72 -21.37 39.53
CA GLY A 474 5.81 -20.25 39.76
C GLY A 474 5.83 -19.84 41.23
N GLY A 475 5.48 -18.58 41.54
CA GLY A 475 5.40 -18.12 42.93
C GLY A 475 6.68 -18.39 43.75
N ASP A 476 6.54 -19.19 44.81
CA ASP A 476 7.57 -19.67 45.74
C ASP A 476 8.03 -21.11 45.50
N GLU A 477 7.72 -21.67 44.33
CA GLU A 477 7.95 -23.06 43.98
C GLU A 477 9.16 -23.23 43.04
N PHE A 478 10.06 -24.13 43.42
CA PHE A 478 11.26 -24.49 42.65
C PHE A 478 11.28 -25.99 42.37
N ALA A 479 11.93 -26.38 41.28
CA ALA A 479 12.13 -27.78 40.93
C ALA A 479 13.58 -28.06 40.55
N ILE A 480 14.08 -29.21 41.00
CA ILE A 480 15.39 -29.73 40.66
C ILE A 480 15.21 -31.10 40.03
N LEU A 481 15.58 -31.22 38.76
CA LEU A 481 15.58 -32.46 38.00
C LEU A 481 17.01 -32.97 37.90
N MET A 482 17.29 -34.04 38.63
CA MET A 482 18.60 -34.68 38.69
C MET A 482 18.67 -35.87 37.75
N GLU A 483 19.62 -35.81 36.83
CA GLU A 483 19.83 -36.87 35.85
C GLU A 483 20.84 -37.91 36.35
N HIS A 484 20.55 -39.20 36.18
CA HIS A 484 21.46 -40.30 36.57
C HIS A 484 21.82 -40.25 38.07
N CYS A 485 20.85 -39.89 38.92
CA CYS A 485 20.99 -39.74 40.35
C CYS A 485 20.15 -40.80 41.10
N PRO A 486 20.76 -41.65 41.94
CA PRO A 486 20.03 -42.54 42.84
C PRO A 486 19.21 -41.76 43.88
N LEU A 487 18.09 -42.34 44.32
CA LEU A 487 17.16 -41.70 45.27
C LEU A 487 17.83 -41.28 46.58
N GLU A 488 18.73 -42.09 47.12
CA GLU A 488 19.48 -41.79 48.36
C GLU A 488 20.38 -40.55 48.21
N GLN A 489 21.00 -40.36 47.04
CA GLN A 489 21.85 -39.20 46.76
C GLN A 489 21.00 -37.93 46.60
N ALA A 490 19.84 -38.06 45.97
CA ALA A 490 18.87 -36.98 45.83
C ALA A 490 18.30 -36.55 47.19
N GLU A 491 17.96 -37.49 48.07
CA GLU A 491 17.52 -37.20 49.44
C GLU A 491 18.60 -36.49 50.24
N ALA A 492 19.86 -36.92 50.12
CA ALA A 492 20.99 -36.24 50.77
C ALA A 492 21.15 -34.79 50.26
N LEU A 493 21.01 -34.55 48.94
CA LEU A 493 21.05 -33.21 48.37
C LEU A 493 19.87 -32.35 48.86
N ALA A 494 18.64 -32.89 48.84
CA ALA A 494 17.45 -32.21 49.32
C ALA A 494 17.59 -31.81 50.79
N ASN A 495 18.13 -32.68 51.65
CA ASN A 495 18.36 -32.36 53.05
C ASN A 495 19.43 -31.28 53.24
N ARG A 496 20.51 -31.27 52.42
CA ARG A 496 21.49 -30.18 52.43
C ARG A 496 20.86 -28.84 52.03
N ILE A 497 20.04 -28.84 50.99
CA ILE A 497 19.31 -27.63 50.55
C ILE A 497 18.39 -27.14 51.66
N ARG A 498 17.66 -28.04 52.31
CA ARG A 498 16.78 -27.71 53.43
C ARG A 498 17.53 -27.04 54.58
N VAL A 499 18.63 -27.62 55.04
CA VAL A 499 19.45 -27.05 56.12
C VAL A 499 20.04 -25.70 55.70
N MET A 500 20.51 -25.58 54.46
CA MET A 500 21.06 -24.34 53.92
C MET A 500 20.03 -23.20 53.91
N ILE A 501 18.77 -23.49 53.54
CA ILE A 501 17.67 -22.50 53.58
C ILE A 501 17.25 -22.21 55.02
N GLU A 502 17.22 -23.21 55.90
CA GLU A 502 16.91 -23.03 57.32
C GLU A 502 17.95 -22.15 58.04
N ASP A 503 19.24 -22.27 57.70
CA ASP A 503 20.33 -21.47 58.26
C ASP A 503 20.41 -20.08 57.62
N PHE A 504 19.78 -19.88 56.47
CA PHE A 504 19.71 -18.59 55.81
C PHE A 504 18.92 -17.58 56.65
N ARG A 505 19.47 -16.38 56.78
CA ARG A 505 18.85 -15.26 57.50
C ARG A 505 18.59 -14.15 56.49
N PHE A 506 17.36 -14.10 56.00
CA PHE A 506 16.96 -13.05 55.08
C PHE A 506 16.81 -11.72 55.82
N GLN A 507 17.59 -10.73 55.43
CA GLN A 507 17.52 -9.37 55.98
C GLN A 507 16.93 -8.43 54.94
N TRP A 508 15.84 -7.78 55.31
CA TRP A 508 15.24 -6.71 54.52
C TRP A 508 15.09 -5.47 55.39
N GLN A 509 15.85 -4.42 55.05
CA GLN A 509 15.97 -3.21 55.88
C GLN A 509 16.39 -3.55 57.32
N THR A 510 15.53 -3.28 58.31
CA THR A 510 15.76 -3.55 59.74
C THR A 510 15.19 -4.88 60.21
N LYS A 511 14.39 -5.59 59.39
CA LYS A 511 13.72 -6.85 59.75
C LYS A 511 14.58 -8.05 59.34
N ARG A 512 14.50 -9.12 60.14
CA ARG A 512 15.17 -10.41 59.88
C ARG A 512 14.14 -11.53 59.86
N PHE A 513 14.22 -12.37 58.85
CA PHE A 513 13.33 -13.51 58.67
C PHE A 513 14.12 -14.82 58.63
N THR A 514 13.53 -15.86 59.20
CA THR A 514 13.96 -17.25 59.05
C THR A 514 12.96 -17.96 58.15
N ILE A 515 13.46 -18.69 57.17
CA ILE A 515 12.63 -19.30 56.13
C ILE A 515 12.89 -20.81 56.16
N GLY A 516 11.82 -21.59 56.07
CA GLY A 516 11.90 -23.03 55.88
C GLY A 516 11.66 -23.37 54.41
N VAL A 517 11.98 -24.61 54.04
CA VAL A 517 11.57 -25.16 52.75
C VAL A 517 11.01 -26.56 52.98
N SER A 518 9.85 -26.81 52.38
CA SER A 518 9.28 -28.14 52.29
C SER A 518 9.69 -28.76 50.96
N ILE A 519 10.24 -29.97 50.96
CA ILE A 519 10.79 -30.62 49.77
C ILE A 519 10.17 -32.00 49.56
N GLY A 520 9.53 -32.21 48.41
CA GLY A 520 9.10 -33.53 47.93
C GLY A 520 10.15 -34.15 47.02
N VAL A 521 10.53 -35.41 47.23
CA VAL A 521 11.53 -36.12 46.41
C VAL A 521 10.91 -37.36 45.79
N VAL A 522 10.90 -37.43 44.45
CA VAL A 522 10.25 -38.52 43.71
C VAL A 522 11.15 -39.12 42.62
N PRO A 523 11.16 -40.46 42.45
CA PRO A 523 11.87 -41.09 41.35
C PRO A 523 11.12 -40.86 40.03
N VAL A 524 11.83 -40.39 39.00
CA VAL A 524 11.29 -40.21 37.64
C VAL A 524 11.38 -41.53 36.88
N ARG A 525 10.23 -42.02 36.40
CA ARG A 525 10.14 -43.32 35.71
C ARG A 525 9.70 -43.15 34.26
N HIS A 526 10.24 -43.96 33.37
CA HIS A 526 9.98 -43.89 31.93
C HIS A 526 8.53 -44.18 31.51
N SER A 527 7.72 -44.81 32.37
CA SER A 527 6.31 -45.09 32.10
C SER A 527 5.34 -44.00 32.60
N SER A 528 5.85 -42.92 33.17
CA SER A 528 5.04 -41.84 33.74
C SER A 528 4.96 -40.66 32.78
N THR A 529 3.85 -39.93 32.80
CA THR A 529 3.74 -38.63 32.10
C THR A 529 4.42 -37.52 32.91
N VAL A 530 4.65 -36.36 32.29
CA VAL A 530 5.22 -35.18 32.99
C VAL A 530 4.30 -34.79 34.15
N GLU A 531 3.00 -34.82 33.88
CA GLU A 531 1.93 -34.47 34.80
C GLU A 531 1.89 -35.45 35.99
N ASP A 532 2.06 -36.76 35.76
CA ASP A 532 2.13 -37.76 36.84
C ASP A 532 3.33 -37.51 37.77
N VAL A 533 4.50 -37.22 37.18
CA VAL A 533 5.75 -37.03 37.94
C VAL A 533 5.67 -35.75 38.78
N LEU A 534 5.16 -34.66 38.21
CA LEU A 534 4.95 -33.40 38.92
C LEU A 534 3.91 -33.54 40.03
N SER A 535 2.78 -34.20 39.75
CA SER A 535 1.70 -34.43 40.74
C SER A 535 2.21 -35.23 41.95
N LEU A 536 3.02 -36.27 41.70
CA LEU A 536 3.66 -37.04 42.77
C LEU A 536 4.63 -36.19 43.59
N ALA A 537 5.40 -35.31 42.93
CA ALA A 537 6.38 -34.45 43.59
C ALA A 537 5.72 -33.39 44.46
N ASP A 538 4.64 -32.78 43.95
CA ASP A 538 3.81 -31.83 44.70
C ASP A 538 3.13 -32.51 45.90
N SER A 539 2.54 -33.68 45.71
CA SER A 539 1.97 -34.49 46.81
C SER A 539 3.00 -34.80 47.90
N ALA A 540 4.23 -35.15 47.50
CA ALA A 540 5.31 -35.40 48.44
C ALA A 540 5.72 -34.12 49.20
N CYS A 541 5.76 -32.98 48.50
CA CYS A 541 6.01 -31.68 49.12
C CYS A 541 4.89 -31.27 50.08
N TYR A 542 3.64 -31.58 49.75
CA TYR A 542 2.48 -31.33 50.61
C TYR A 542 2.50 -32.18 51.89
N GLU A 543 2.89 -33.46 51.80
CA GLU A 543 3.13 -34.30 53.00
C GLU A 543 4.25 -33.72 53.88
N ALA A 544 5.32 -33.18 53.28
CA ALA A 544 6.35 -32.46 54.03
C ALA A 544 5.76 -31.25 54.78
N LYS A 545 4.85 -30.49 54.16
CA LYS A 545 4.13 -29.38 54.81
C LYS A 545 3.26 -29.87 55.97
N GLN A 546 2.41 -30.88 55.74
CA GLN A 546 1.47 -31.38 56.75
C GLN A 546 2.15 -31.92 58.01
N ARG A 547 3.27 -32.62 57.84
CA ARG A 547 3.97 -33.21 58.99
C ARG A 547 4.70 -32.18 59.86
N GLY A 548 4.66 -30.90 59.49
CA GLY A 548 5.16 -29.78 60.27
C GLY A 548 6.19 -28.90 59.55
N ARG A 549 6.16 -28.87 58.21
CA ARG A 549 7.01 -28.01 57.35
C ARG A 549 8.52 -28.23 57.55
N ASN A 550 9.34 -27.45 56.83
CA ASN A 550 10.81 -27.46 56.90
C ASN A 550 11.41 -28.88 56.95
N ARG A 551 11.06 -29.71 55.97
CA ARG A 551 11.48 -31.12 55.91
C ARG A 551 11.50 -31.64 54.48
N VAL A 552 12.22 -32.73 54.31
CA VAL A 552 12.21 -33.53 53.09
C VAL A 552 11.26 -34.71 53.29
N HIS A 553 10.42 -34.98 52.30
CA HIS A 553 9.63 -36.20 52.22
C HIS A 553 9.96 -36.94 50.93
N VAL A 554 10.46 -38.17 51.08
CA VAL A 554 10.83 -39.04 49.97
C VAL A 554 9.69 -40.01 49.68
N PHE A 555 9.26 -40.03 48.43
CA PHE A 555 8.21 -40.94 47.99
C PHE A 555 8.75 -42.36 47.78
N HIS A 556 8.23 -43.34 48.50
CA HIS A 556 8.69 -44.73 48.43
C HIS A 556 7.75 -45.65 47.64
N ARG A 557 8.33 -46.71 47.03
CA ARG A 557 7.69 -47.64 46.07
C ARG A 557 6.46 -48.41 46.60
N GLY A 558 6.19 -48.37 47.90
CA GLY A 558 5.00 -48.96 48.56
C GLY A 558 3.79 -48.00 48.67
N GLU A 559 3.98 -46.71 48.43
CA GLU A 559 2.91 -45.68 48.51
C GLU A 559 2.17 -45.49 47.17
N GLN A 560 2.62 -46.18 46.11
CA GLN A 560 2.04 -46.10 44.75
C GLN A 560 0.59 -46.59 44.65
N ALA A 561 0.10 -47.36 45.63
CA ALA A 561 -1.30 -47.78 45.64
C ALA A 561 -2.24 -46.76 46.30
N ILE A 562 -1.71 -45.74 46.99
CA ILE A 562 -2.50 -44.93 47.92
C ILE A 562 -2.38 -43.41 47.66
N VAL A 563 -1.35 -42.87 47.00
CA VAL A 563 -1.19 -41.39 47.05
C VAL A 563 -1.57 -40.65 45.76
N GLY A 564 -1.29 -41.18 44.56
CA GLY A 564 -1.65 -40.49 43.30
C GLY A 564 -3.08 -40.72 42.78
N LYS A 565 -3.75 -41.80 43.23
CA LYS A 565 -5.15 -42.09 42.91
C LYS A 565 -6.11 -41.76 44.03
N ILE A 566 -5.63 -41.49 45.25
CA ILE A 566 -6.54 -41.16 46.36
C ILE A 566 -6.79 -39.68 46.43
N ASP A 567 -5.84 -38.75 46.23
CA ASP A 567 -6.18 -37.33 46.38
C ASP A 567 -6.95 -36.73 45.19
N ASP A 568 -6.63 -37.11 43.95
CA ASP A 568 -7.44 -36.70 42.78
C ASP A 568 -8.82 -37.41 42.77
N SER A 569 -8.91 -38.69 43.16
CA SER A 569 -10.19 -39.39 43.33
C SER A 569 -10.95 -38.89 44.56
N ARG A 570 -10.26 -38.47 45.63
CA ARG A 570 -10.87 -37.88 46.83
C ARG A 570 -11.36 -36.49 46.52
N TRP A 571 -10.65 -35.67 45.75
CA TRP A 571 -11.16 -34.39 45.26
C TRP A 571 -12.32 -34.60 44.29
N ALA A 572 -12.23 -35.53 43.34
CA ALA A 572 -13.34 -35.86 42.45
C ALA A 572 -14.56 -36.36 43.24
N ASN A 573 -14.39 -37.27 44.20
CA ASN A 573 -15.44 -37.75 45.09
C ASN A 573 -15.95 -36.64 46.02
N ARG A 574 -15.10 -35.77 46.54
CA ARG A 574 -15.50 -34.63 47.40
C ARG A 574 -16.25 -33.58 46.61
N ILE A 575 -15.88 -33.31 45.37
CA ILE A 575 -16.61 -32.42 44.46
C ILE A 575 -17.97 -33.05 44.15
N ASP A 576 -18.02 -34.34 43.82
CA ASP A 576 -19.28 -35.04 43.54
C ASP A 576 -20.18 -35.12 44.80
N GLU A 577 -19.61 -35.42 45.97
CA GLU A 577 -20.29 -35.33 47.26
C GLU A 577 -20.76 -33.90 47.56
N ALA A 578 -19.97 -32.88 47.25
CA ALA A 578 -20.34 -31.50 47.50
C ALA A 578 -21.49 -31.01 46.61
N LEU A 579 -21.50 -31.45 45.34
CA LEU A 579 -22.62 -31.24 44.41
C LEU A 579 -23.90 -31.93 44.92
N ASN A 580 -23.77 -33.12 45.51
CA ASN A 580 -24.92 -33.91 46.00
C ASN A 580 -25.41 -33.50 47.42
N ASN A 581 -24.50 -33.05 48.30
CA ASN A 581 -24.76 -32.80 49.72
C ASN A 581 -24.81 -31.29 50.08
N ASN A 582 -24.78 -30.38 49.09
CA ASN A 582 -24.87 -28.93 49.27
C ASN A 582 -23.79 -28.33 50.22
N THR A 583 -22.57 -28.87 50.20
CA THR A 583 -21.43 -28.33 50.95
C THR A 583 -20.69 -27.22 50.21
N PHE A 584 -20.99 -27.01 48.92
CA PHE A 584 -20.64 -25.77 48.23
C PHE A 584 -21.42 -24.58 48.81
N LYS A 585 -20.75 -23.43 48.88
CA LYS A 585 -21.31 -22.16 49.36
C LYS A 585 -20.98 -21.04 48.39
N LEU A 586 -21.96 -20.16 48.16
CA LEU A 586 -21.78 -18.95 47.39
C LEU A 586 -21.32 -17.81 48.30
N TYR A 587 -20.21 -17.19 47.91
CA TYR A 587 -19.72 -15.95 48.46
C TYR A 587 -19.96 -14.84 47.43
N ALA A 588 -20.09 -13.62 47.90
CA ALA A 588 -20.22 -12.44 47.05
C ALA A 588 -19.13 -11.44 47.39
N GLN A 589 -18.54 -10.83 46.35
CA GLN A 589 -17.65 -9.69 46.49
C GLN A 589 -18.21 -8.49 45.75
N GLU A 590 -18.11 -7.30 46.35
CA GLU A 590 -18.62 -6.07 45.75
C GLU A 590 -17.72 -5.56 44.61
N ILE A 591 -18.36 -5.19 43.51
CA ILE A 591 -17.75 -4.41 42.42
C ILE A 591 -18.29 -2.98 42.52
N ALA A 592 -17.46 -2.05 42.97
CA ALA A 592 -17.88 -0.67 43.19
C ALA A 592 -17.63 0.20 41.95
N PRO A 593 -18.47 1.21 41.67
CA PRO A 593 -18.15 2.23 40.69
C PRO A 593 -16.89 2.99 41.14
N CYS A 594 -15.98 3.25 40.20
CA CYS A 594 -14.75 3.99 40.49
C CYS A 594 -15.06 5.45 40.86
N SER A 595 -16.10 6.03 40.25
CA SER A 595 -16.65 7.36 40.56
C SER A 595 -17.81 7.33 41.57
N VAL A 596 -18.02 8.43 42.29
CA VAL A 596 -18.89 8.49 43.49
C VAL A 596 -20.40 8.43 43.18
N ASP A 597 -20.80 8.57 41.91
CA ASP A 597 -22.22 8.77 41.52
C ASP A 597 -22.97 7.49 41.08
N GLY A 598 -22.37 6.30 41.22
CA GLY A 598 -23.05 5.05 40.87
C GLY A 598 -24.08 4.63 41.92
N LYS A 599 -25.35 4.48 41.52
CA LYS A 599 -26.41 3.88 42.34
C LYS A 599 -26.57 2.40 42.01
N GLY A 600 -26.74 1.54 43.02
CA GLY A 600 -27.07 0.11 42.87
C GLY A 600 -25.90 -0.85 43.11
N SER A 601 -26.19 -2.13 43.36
CA SER A 601 -25.19 -3.13 43.77
C SER A 601 -24.70 -3.96 42.59
N ARG A 602 -23.37 -4.05 42.40
CA ARG A 602 -22.74 -5.02 41.49
C ARG A 602 -21.91 -5.97 42.33
N LEU A 603 -21.98 -7.26 42.02
CA LEU A 603 -21.25 -8.27 42.76
C LEU A 603 -20.76 -9.39 41.86
N GLU A 604 -19.67 -10.00 42.27
CA GLU A 604 -19.16 -11.25 41.72
C GLU A 604 -19.47 -12.41 42.67
N ILE A 605 -20.00 -13.49 42.10
CA ILE A 605 -20.27 -14.74 42.80
C ILE A 605 -19.01 -15.61 42.78
N LEU A 606 -18.58 -15.96 43.98
CA LEU A 606 -17.37 -16.72 44.23
C LEU A 606 -17.73 -18.04 44.90
N LEU A 607 -17.32 -19.15 44.30
CA LEU A 607 -17.53 -20.47 44.87
C LEU A 607 -16.59 -20.72 46.06
N ARG A 608 -17.09 -21.35 47.12
CA ARG A 608 -16.30 -21.92 48.20
C ARG A 608 -16.77 -23.32 48.50
N LEU A 609 -15.84 -24.20 48.83
CA LEU A 609 -16.16 -25.54 49.32
C LEU A 609 -16.00 -25.56 50.83
N ARG A 610 -17.06 -25.93 51.55
CA ARG A 610 -16.98 -26.14 53.00
C ARG A 610 -16.38 -27.51 53.29
N ASP A 611 -15.30 -27.51 54.03
CA ASP A 611 -14.64 -28.71 54.57
C ASP A 611 -14.60 -28.59 56.09
N ASP A 612 -15.56 -29.25 56.75
CA ASP A 612 -15.86 -29.07 58.18
C ASP A 612 -16.08 -27.59 58.57
N GLU A 613 -15.12 -27.00 59.28
CA GLU A 613 -15.10 -25.59 59.73
C GLU A 613 -14.20 -24.70 58.85
N THR A 614 -13.58 -25.25 57.81
CA THR A 614 -12.69 -24.50 56.90
C THR A 614 -13.34 -24.26 55.55
N MET A 615 -13.08 -23.07 54.98
CA MET A 615 -13.55 -22.70 53.65
C MET A 615 -12.40 -22.81 52.66
N VAL A 616 -12.55 -23.72 51.69
CA VAL A 616 -11.54 -23.98 50.66
C VAL A 616 -11.82 -23.11 49.45
N ASN A 617 -10.77 -22.44 48.94
CA ASN A 617 -10.84 -21.59 47.75
C ASN A 617 -10.84 -22.42 46.44
N PRO A 618 -11.48 -21.93 45.37
CA PRO A 618 -11.51 -22.59 44.06
C PRO A 618 -10.15 -22.98 43.51
N GLY A 619 -9.10 -22.16 43.72
CA GLY A 619 -7.75 -22.48 43.24
C GLY A 619 -7.17 -23.81 43.75
N ALA A 620 -7.68 -24.35 44.86
CA ALA A 620 -7.26 -25.64 45.39
C ALA A 620 -7.92 -26.86 44.73
N PHE A 621 -9.10 -26.70 44.11
CA PHE A 621 -9.89 -27.83 43.58
C PHE A 621 -10.34 -27.67 42.12
N MET A 622 -10.42 -26.45 41.58
CA MET A 622 -10.81 -26.21 40.19
C MET A 622 -9.86 -26.84 39.16
N PRO A 623 -8.52 -26.82 39.34
CA PRO A 623 -7.62 -27.54 38.42
C PRO A 623 -7.91 -29.04 38.35
N VAL A 624 -8.33 -29.65 39.46
CA VAL A 624 -8.75 -31.05 39.51
C VAL A 624 -10.13 -31.21 38.87
N ALA A 625 -11.07 -30.31 39.15
CA ALA A 625 -12.40 -30.32 38.54
C ALA A 625 -12.34 -30.26 37.01
N GLU A 626 -11.46 -29.44 36.44
CA GLU A 626 -11.24 -29.35 34.99
C GLU A 626 -10.62 -30.64 34.43
N ARG A 627 -9.59 -31.18 35.09
CA ARG A 627 -8.93 -32.44 34.70
C ARG A 627 -9.90 -33.62 34.67
N TYR A 628 -10.86 -33.67 35.59
CA TYR A 628 -11.87 -34.73 35.71
C TYR A 628 -13.20 -34.42 35.02
N ASN A 629 -13.29 -33.34 34.23
CA ASN A 629 -14.51 -32.89 33.55
C ASN A 629 -15.71 -32.66 34.49
N LEU A 630 -15.44 -32.23 35.73
CA LEU A 630 -16.43 -31.87 36.73
C LEU A 630 -16.75 -30.36 36.73
N SER A 631 -15.95 -29.52 36.08
CA SER A 631 -16.17 -28.06 36.06
C SER A 631 -17.53 -27.68 35.47
N GLY A 632 -18.00 -28.38 34.43
CA GLY A 632 -19.34 -28.15 33.86
C GLY A 632 -20.48 -28.44 34.85
N LYS A 633 -20.35 -29.48 35.68
CA LYS A 633 -21.32 -29.76 36.75
C LYS A 633 -21.31 -28.67 37.83
N ILE A 634 -20.14 -28.12 38.13
CA ILE A 634 -19.99 -27.01 39.07
C ILE A 634 -20.65 -25.75 38.49
N ASP A 635 -20.42 -25.43 37.21
CA ASP A 635 -21.03 -24.27 36.55
C ASP A 635 -22.56 -24.37 36.52
N HIS A 636 -23.11 -25.57 36.26
CA HIS A 636 -24.53 -25.87 36.42
C HIS A 636 -25.02 -25.52 37.83
N TRP A 637 -24.35 -26.05 38.86
CA TRP A 637 -24.74 -25.85 40.25
C TRP A 637 -24.66 -24.37 40.66
N VAL A 638 -23.59 -23.67 40.29
CA VAL A 638 -23.41 -22.25 40.61
C VAL A 638 -24.49 -21.40 39.97
N LEU A 639 -24.82 -21.63 38.69
CA LEU A 639 -25.89 -20.93 38.00
C LEU A 639 -27.24 -21.15 38.70
N ASP A 640 -27.59 -22.41 38.97
CA ASP A 640 -28.87 -22.76 39.60
C ASP A 640 -29.00 -22.13 40.99
N GLN A 641 -27.97 -22.26 41.83
CA GLN A 641 -27.99 -21.71 43.18
C GLN A 641 -28.02 -20.18 43.18
N THR A 642 -27.31 -19.54 42.25
CA THR A 642 -27.32 -18.07 42.12
C THR A 642 -28.71 -17.58 41.75
N LEU A 643 -29.31 -18.13 40.69
CA LEU A 643 -30.66 -17.74 40.26
C LEU A 643 -31.69 -18.02 41.34
N GLN A 644 -31.65 -19.22 41.94
CA GLN A 644 -32.57 -19.61 43.00
C GLN A 644 -32.48 -18.70 44.23
N TRP A 645 -31.27 -18.30 44.63
CA TRP A 645 -31.07 -17.42 45.78
C TRP A 645 -31.72 -16.05 45.58
N PHE A 646 -31.55 -15.45 44.39
CA PHE A 646 -32.17 -14.16 44.04
C PHE A 646 -33.68 -14.27 43.82
N GLU A 647 -34.19 -15.37 43.27
CA GLU A 647 -35.63 -15.62 43.13
C GLU A 647 -36.35 -15.68 44.48
N GLN A 648 -35.66 -16.15 45.52
CA GLN A 648 -36.17 -16.21 46.89
C GLN A 648 -36.08 -14.87 47.65
N ARG A 649 -35.34 -13.89 47.12
CA ARG A 649 -35.10 -12.57 47.77
C ARG A 649 -35.33 -11.41 46.79
N PRO A 650 -36.59 -11.08 46.49
CA PRO A 650 -36.95 -10.02 45.54
C PRO A 650 -36.38 -8.64 45.92
N GLU A 651 -36.23 -8.35 47.21
CA GLU A 651 -35.63 -7.13 47.74
C GLU A 651 -34.16 -6.98 47.33
N ALA A 652 -33.36 -8.05 47.48
CA ALA A 652 -31.96 -8.05 47.05
C ALA A 652 -31.85 -7.95 45.52
N LEU A 653 -32.77 -8.59 44.79
CA LEU A 653 -32.83 -8.53 43.33
C LEU A 653 -33.22 -7.13 42.80
N ALA A 654 -34.03 -6.36 43.56
CA ALA A 654 -34.42 -5.01 43.18
C ALA A 654 -33.22 -4.04 43.22
N GLU A 655 -32.34 -4.17 44.21
CA GLU A 655 -31.14 -3.33 44.38
C GLU A 655 -29.95 -3.75 43.50
N LEU A 656 -29.96 -5.01 43.03
CA LEU A 656 -28.94 -5.55 42.15
C LEU A 656 -28.96 -4.87 40.77
N GLN A 657 -27.81 -4.38 40.33
CA GLN A 657 -27.58 -3.97 38.95
C GLN A 657 -26.96 -5.07 38.10
N MET A 658 -25.99 -5.79 38.65
CA MET A 658 -25.25 -6.81 37.92
C MET A 658 -24.75 -7.90 38.88
N CYS A 659 -24.94 -9.14 38.49
CA CYS A 659 -24.40 -10.33 39.16
C CYS A 659 -23.47 -11.03 38.18
N SER A 660 -22.19 -11.05 38.50
CA SER A 660 -21.14 -11.71 37.74
C SER A 660 -20.97 -13.15 38.22
N VAL A 661 -20.91 -14.10 37.28
CA VAL A 661 -20.68 -15.53 37.56
C VAL A 661 -19.59 -16.05 36.62
N ASN A 662 -18.57 -16.69 37.21
CA ASN A 662 -17.47 -17.30 36.47
C ASN A 662 -17.94 -18.52 35.65
N LEU A 663 -17.38 -18.68 34.46
CA LEU A 663 -17.68 -19.78 33.55
C LEU A 663 -16.39 -20.48 33.09
N SER A 664 -16.34 -21.82 33.21
CA SER A 664 -15.17 -22.59 32.80
C SER A 664 -15.04 -22.76 31.29
N ALA A 665 -13.82 -22.99 30.81
CA ALA A 665 -13.52 -23.19 29.38
C ALA A 665 -14.26 -24.38 28.76
N LEU A 666 -14.46 -25.46 29.53
CA LEU A 666 -15.20 -26.64 29.09
C LEU A 666 -16.68 -26.31 28.84
N SER A 667 -17.31 -25.56 29.73
CA SER A 667 -18.71 -25.15 29.61
C SER A 667 -18.95 -24.20 28.44
N LEU A 668 -17.99 -23.31 28.16
CA LEU A 668 -18.03 -22.41 27.01
C LEU A 668 -18.05 -23.16 25.66
N CYS A 669 -17.56 -24.40 25.65
CA CYS A 669 -17.52 -25.27 24.47
C CYS A 669 -18.59 -26.37 24.47
N ASP A 670 -19.49 -26.42 25.47
CA ASP A 670 -20.52 -27.45 25.59
C ASP A 670 -21.90 -26.95 25.14
N GLU A 671 -22.40 -27.53 24.05
CA GLU A 671 -23.71 -27.20 23.47
C GLU A 671 -24.88 -27.65 24.35
N ASN A 672 -24.71 -28.74 25.10
CA ASN A 672 -25.75 -29.20 26.02
C ASN A 672 -25.89 -28.24 27.20
N PHE A 673 -24.76 -27.74 27.69
CA PHE A 673 -24.72 -26.73 28.74
C PHE A 673 -25.38 -25.43 28.26
N LEU A 674 -25.04 -24.95 27.05
CA LEU A 674 -25.68 -23.77 26.46
C LEU A 674 -27.21 -23.92 26.38
N ALA A 675 -27.69 -25.05 25.86
CA ALA A 675 -29.13 -25.34 25.76
C ALA A 675 -29.80 -25.35 27.14
N TYR A 676 -29.14 -25.91 28.15
CA TYR A 676 -29.62 -25.90 29.52
C TYR A 676 -29.66 -24.49 30.12
N MET A 677 -28.61 -23.68 29.94
CA MET A 677 -28.56 -22.30 30.46
C MET A 677 -29.71 -21.46 29.88
N LEU A 678 -29.91 -21.54 28.56
CA LEU A 678 -31.01 -20.83 27.88
C LEU A 678 -32.36 -21.21 28.48
N LYS A 679 -32.59 -22.50 28.70
CA LYS A 679 -33.81 -22.98 29.34
C LYS A 679 -33.93 -22.45 30.77
N ARG A 680 -32.89 -22.57 31.58
CA ARG A 680 -32.93 -22.18 33.00
C ARG A 680 -33.14 -20.69 33.18
N ILE A 681 -32.51 -19.86 32.35
CA ILE A 681 -32.68 -18.40 32.33
C ILE A 681 -34.11 -18.02 31.90
N ASN A 682 -34.65 -18.67 30.86
CA ASN A 682 -36.03 -18.42 30.41
C ASN A 682 -37.09 -18.85 31.42
N ASP A 683 -36.84 -19.93 32.15
CA ASP A 683 -37.71 -20.42 33.23
C ASP A 683 -37.55 -19.60 34.52
N SER A 684 -36.54 -18.73 34.61
CA SER A 684 -36.22 -17.93 35.79
C SER A 684 -36.97 -16.60 35.83
N LYS A 685 -37.28 -16.11 37.03
CA LYS A 685 -37.77 -14.73 37.23
C LYS A 685 -36.63 -13.70 37.29
N PHE A 686 -35.39 -14.14 37.26
CA PHE A 686 -34.22 -13.28 37.29
C PHE A 686 -34.07 -12.56 35.93
N PRO A 687 -33.98 -11.21 35.90
CA PRO A 687 -33.79 -10.49 34.64
C PRO A 687 -32.42 -10.81 34.02
N ALA A 688 -32.42 -11.43 32.83
CA ALA A 688 -31.20 -11.80 32.11
C ALA A 688 -30.22 -10.63 31.93
N ALA A 689 -30.73 -9.40 31.75
CA ALA A 689 -29.95 -8.16 31.65
C ALA A 689 -29.05 -7.84 32.86
N LYS A 690 -29.33 -8.44 34.02
CA LYS A 690 -28.54 -8.31 35.25
C LYS A 690 -27.52 -9.43 35.43
N LEU A 691 -27.55 -10.49 34.60
CA LEU A 691 -26.62 -11.61 34.69
C LEU A 691 -25.42 -11.36 33.76
N CYS A 692 -24.23 -11.38 34.32
CA CYS A 692 -22.97 -11.23 33.60
C CYS A 692 -22.16 -12.52 33.76
N PHE A 693 -21.71 -13.11 32.65
CA PHE A 693 -20.82 -14.26 32.68
C PHE A 693 -19.37 -13.80 32.51
N GLU A 694 -18.50 -14.26 33.39
CA GLU A 694 -17.07 -13.95 33.36
C GLU A 694 -16.32 -15.15 32.77
N VAL A 695 -15.51 -14.88 31.74
CA VAL A 695 -14.73 -15.89 31.03
C VAL A 695 -13.29 -15.41 31.01
N THR A 696 -12.36 -16.23 31.43
CA THR A 696 -10.93 -15.86 31.37
C THR A 696 -10.47 -15.67 29.92
N GLU A 697 -9.51 -14.76 29.73
CA GLU A 697 -8.91 -14.49 28.42
C GLU A 697 -8.42 -15.78 27.74
N THR A 698 -7.74 -16.65 28.50
CA THR A 698 -7.22 -17.93 27.99
C THR A 698 -8.33 -18.88 27.55
N ALA A 699 -9.44 -18.96 28.30
CA ALA A 699 -10.58 -19.81 27.97
C ALA A 699 -11.25 -19.38 26.66
N ALA A 700 -11.44 -18.07 26.47
CA ALA A 700 -12.04 -17.51 25.26
C ALA A 700 -11.20 -17.79 24.00
N ILE A 701 -9.86 -17.68 24.09
CA ILE A 701 -8.96 -17.84 22.94
C ILE A 701 -8.79 -19.30 22.54
N SER A 702 -8.79 -20.23 23.50
CA SER A 702 -8.56 -21.66 23.22
C SER A 702 -9.53 -22.23 22.18
N ASN A 703 -10.73 -21.64 22.06
CA ASN A 703 -11.70 -21.96 21.02
C ASN A 703 -12.55 -20.75 20.63
N LEU A 704 -11.91 -19.73 20.07
CA LEU A 704 -12.50 -18.42 19.76
C LEU A 704 -13.83 -18.52 18.99
N GLY A 705 -13.91 -19.38 17.97
CA GLY A 705 -15.13 -19.52 17.16
C GLY A 705 -16.34 -20.01 17.94
N ARG A 706 -16.17 -21.06 18.77
CA ARG A 706 -17.26 -21.59 19.61
C ARG A 706 -17.59 -20.65 20.76
N ALA A 707 -16.58 -20.03 21.36
CA ALA A 707 -16.75 -19.03 22.41
C ALA A 707 -17.58 -17.83 21.92
N THR A 708 -17.27 -17.27 20.75
CA THR A 708 -18.03 -16.18 20.15
C THR A 708 -19.48 -16.58 19.87
N GLN A 709 -19.73 -17.77 19.31
CA GLN A 709 -21.08 -18.26 19.07
C GLN A 709 -21.87 -18.41 20.37
N PHE A 710 -21.26 -19.03 21.40
CA PHE A 710 -21.86 -19.22 22.71
C PHE A 710 -22.27 -17.89 23.34
N MET A 711 -21.37 -16.90 23.32
CA MET A 711 -21.64 -15.57 23.87
C MET A 711 -22.75 -14.84 23.12
N HIS A 712 -22.76 -14.89 21.78
CA HIS A 712 -23.84 -14.28 20.99
C HIS A 712 -25.21 -14.84 21.34
N THR A 713 -25.35 -16.16 21.45
CA THR A 713 -26.64 -16.80 21.76
C THR A 713 -27.20 -16.37 23.12
N LEU A 714 -26.35 -16.24 24.15
CA LEU A 714 -26.81 -15.77 25.48
C LEU A 714 -27.05 -14.26 25.53
N ARG A 715 -26.30 -13.46 24.75
CA ARG A 715 -26.56 -12.02 24.61
C ARG A 715 -27.88 -11.73 23.92
N GLU A 716 -28.30 -12.56 22.97
CA GLU A 716 -29.64 -12.46 22.37
C GLU A 716 -30.77 -12.62 23.39
N GLN A 717 -30.53 -13.36 24.50
CA GLN A 717 -31.46 -13.45 25.64
C GLN A 717 -31.30 -12.29 26.64
N GLY A 718 -30.36 -11.37 26.40
CA GLY A 718 -30.09 -10.19 27.21
C GLY A 718 -29.00 -10.38 28.26
N CYS A 719 -28.31 -11.53 28.34
CA CYS A 719 -27.18 -11.69 29.25
C CYS A 719 -25.99 -10.81 28.84
N ARG A 720 -25.10 -10.52 29.78
CA ARG A 720 -23.85 -9.79 29.55
C ARG A 720 -22.63 -10.69 29.68
N PHE A 721 -21.51 -10.28 29.08
CA PHE A 721 -20.24 -10.99 29.22
C PHE A 721 -19.11 -10.05 29.66
N ALA A 722 -18.26 -10.56 30.54
CA ALA A 722 -17.00 -9.94 30.92
C ALA A 722 -15.83 -10.85 30.55
N LEU A 723 -14.76 -10.25 30.03
CA LEU A 723 -13.50 -10.93 29.81
C LEU A 723 -12.62 -10.73 31.05
N ASP A 724 -12.21 -11.84 31.67
CA ASP A 724 -11.46 -11.86 32.93
C ASP A 724 -9.95 -12.08 32.72
N ASP A 725 -9.12 -11.68 33.69
CA ASP A 725 -7.64 -11.72 33.65
C ASP A 725 -7.03 -11.03 32.40
N PHE A 726 -7.63 -9.93 31.95
CA PHE A 726 -7.24 -9.30 30.68
C PHE A 726 -5.89 -8.58 30.75
N GLY A 727 -5.02 -8.90 29.79
CA GLY A 727 -3.69 -8.32 29.62
C GLY A 727 -2.55 -9.27 30.00
N SER A 728 -2.87 -10.46 30.52
CA SER A 728 -1.89 -11.52 30.81
C SER A 728 -1.39 -12.27 29.56
N GLY A 729 -2.09 -12.14 28.42
CA GLY A 729 -1.77 -12.78 27.15
C GLY A 729 -0.97 -11.92 26.14
N LEU A 730 -0.15 -12.56 25.31
CA LEU A 730 0.76 -11.89 24.34
C LEU A 730 0.06 -11.12 23.18
N SER A 731 -1.28 -11.22 23.03
CA SER A 731 -2.03 -10.63 21.90
C SER A 731 -3.45 -10.15 22.24
N SER A 732 -3.70 -9.71 23.49
CA SER A 732 -5.02 -9.33 24.05
C SER A 732 -5.90 -8.44 23.17
N LEU A 733 -5.29 -7.55 22.39
CA LEU A 733 -6.00 -6.56 21.59
C LEU A 733 -6.51 -7.08 20.24
N ALA A 734 -5.90 -8.13 19.69
CA ALA A 734 -6.21 -8.58 18.33
C ALA A 734 -7.58 -9.28 18.23
N TYR A 735 -8.00 -9.98 19.28
CA TYR A 735 -9.28 -10.71 19.32
C TYR A 735 -10.38 -9.98 20.10
N LEU A 736 -10.06 -9.00 20.93
CA LEU A 736 -11.07 -8.23 21.68
C LEU A 736 -12.12 -7.62 20.73
N LYS A 737 -11.70 -7.20 19.52
CA LYS A 737 -12.62 -6.69 18.47
C LYS A 737 -13.70 -7.68 18.02
N ASN A 738 -13.40 -8.98 18.12
CA ASN A 738 -14.25 -10.05 17.61
C ASN A 738 -15.00 -10.78 18.73
N LEU A 739 -14.74 -10.43 19.99
CA LEU A 739 -15.41 -11.00 21.15
C LEU A 739 -16.58 -10.11 21.55
N PRO A 740 -17.81 -10.64 21.62
CA PRO A 740 -18.99 -9.85 21.93
C PRO A 740 -19.11 -9.61 23.45
N VAL A 741 -18.10 -9.02 24.08
CA VAL A 741 -18.06 -8.73 25.53
C VAL A 741 -18.56 -7.31 25.84
N ASP A 742 -19.17 -7.14 27.01
CA ASP A 742 -19.67 -5.84 27.51
C ASP A 742 -18.69 -5.21 28.51
N MET A 743 -17.80 -6.02 29.10
CA MET A 743 -16.86 -5.60 30.11
C MET A 743 -15.52 -6.33 29.98
N VAL A 744 -14.45 -5.67 30.44
CA VAL A 744 -13.11 -6.23 30.57
C VAL A 744 -12.63 -6.01 32.00
N LYS A 745 -12.19 -7.08 32.67
CA LYS A 745 -11.57 -7.03 34.00
C LYS A 745 -10.05 -7.06 33.81
N ILE A 746 -9.40 -5.99 34.26
CA ILE A 746 -7.97 -5.77 34.12
C ILE A 746 -7.25 -6.61 35.18
N ASP A 747 -6.31 -7.44 34.73
CA ASP A 747 -5.59 -8.38 35.58
C ASP A 747 -4.90 -7.68 36.76
N GLY A 748 -5.00 -8.30 37.94
CA GLY A 748 -4.46 -7.78 39.19
C GLY A 748 -2.95 -7.53 39.18
N ALA A 749 -2.17 -8.19 38.32
CA ALA A 749 -0.74 -7.97 38.19
C ALA A 749 -0.40 -6.52 37.84
N PHE A 750 -1.17 -5.88 36.95
CA PHE A 750 -0.99 -4.47 36.59
C PHE A 750 -1.46 -3.54 37.71
N ILE A 751 -2.52 -3.92 38.42
CA ILE A 751 -3.14 -3.05 39.43
C ILE A 751 -2.33 -3.01 40.73
N ARG A 752 -1.72 -4.12 41.14
CA ARG A 752 -0.91 -4.19 42.38
C ARG A 752 0.27 -3.22 42.36
N ASN A 753 0.91 -3.07 41.21
CA ASN A 753 2.10 -2.23 41.04
C ASN A 753 1.81 -0.84 40.48
N ILE A 754 0.52 -0.51 40.26
CA ILE A 754 0.12 0.75 39.60
C ILE A 754 0.56 2.00 40.36
N THR A 755 0.88 1.90 41.64
CA THR A 755 1.36 3.04 42.44
C THR A 755 2.85 3.33 42.25
N ASP A 756 3.66 2.36 41.84
CA ASP A 756 5.12 2.50 41.79
C ASP A 756 5.71 2.22 40.40
N ASN A 757 4.91 1.72 39.45
CA ASN A 757 5.35 1.38 38.10
C ASN A 757 4.63 2.19 37.02
N ASP A 758 5.35 3.09 36.35
CA ASP A 758 4.80 3.92 35.27
C ASP A 758 4.39 3.09 34.04
N ILE A 759 5.04 1.95 33.78
CA ILE A 759 4.66 1.07 32.66
C ILE A 759 3.28 0.46 32.91
N ASP A 760 3.04 -0.05 34.12
CA ASP A 760 1.73 -0.62 34.48
C ASP A 760 0.63 0.44 34.42
N ARG A 761 0.91 1.67 34.87
CA ARG A 761 -0.01 2.81 34.70
C ARG A 761 -0.36 3.07 33.24
N MET A 762 0.64 3.10 32.37
CA MET A 762 0.43 3.35 30.93
C MET A 762 -0.28 2.19 30.23
N MET A 763 -0.05 0.94 30.66
CA MET A 763 -0.76 -0.23 30.18
C MET A 763 -2.23 -0.17 30.54
N VAL A 764 -2.55 0.07 31.83
CA VAL A 764 -3.94 0.23 32.31
C VAL A 764 -4.63 1.37 31.55
N LYS A 765 -3.96 2.51 31.37
CA LYS A 765 -4.48 3.63 30.58
C LYS A 765 -4.80 3.23 29.14
N SER A 766 -3.89 2.52 28.48
CA SER A 766 -4.08 2.06 27.10
C SER A 766 -5.26 1.09 26.99
N ILE A 767 -5.44 0.19 27.97
CA ILE A 767 -6.58 -0.72 28.03
C ILE A 767 -7.89 0.08 28.17
N CYS A 768 -7.92 1.07 29.06
CA CYS A 768 -9.08 1.95 29.23
C CYS A 768 -9.41 2.73 27.95
N ASP A 769 -8.42 3.32 27.30
CA ASP A 769 -8.61 4.09 26.06
C ASP A 769 -9.19 3.20 24.95
N ILE A 770 -8.68 1.98 24.79
CA ILE A 770 -9.16 1.02 23.78
C ILE A 770 -10.58 0.54 24.12
N ALA A 771 -10.83 0.16 25.37
CA ALA A 771 -12.15 -0.27 25.82
C ALA A 771 -13.20 0.85 25.61
N SER A 772 -12.83 2.10 25.89
CA SER A 772 -13.71 3.25 25.65
C SER A 772 -14.03 3.46 24.17
N VAL A 773 -13.08 3.24 23.25
CA VAL A 773 -13.34 3.31 21.79
C VAL A 773 -14.31 2.22 21.34
N MET A 774 -14.31 1.08 22.03
CA MET A 774 -15.14 -0.08 21.71
C MET A 774 -16.48 -0.11 22.46
N ASP A 775 -16.78 0.92 23.26
CA ASP A 775 -17.94 0.98 24.17
C ASP A 775 -18.01 -0.20 25.17
N ILE A 776 -16.82 -0.68 25.60
CA ILE A 776 -16.65 -1.74 26.59
C ILE A 776 -16.30 -1.11 27.93
N LYS A 777 -16.93 -1.61 29.01
CA LYS A 777 -16.65 -1.15 30.38
C LYS A 777 -15.42 -1.81 30.98
N THR A 778 -14.72 -1.08 31.86
CA THR A 778 -13.50 -1.57 32.50
C THR A 778 -13.69 -1.79 34.00
N THR A 779 -13.17 -2.90 34.52
CA THR A 779 -13.11 -3.19 35.95
C THR A 779 -11.67 -3.46 36.34
N ALA A 780 -11.12 -2.72 37.31
CA ALA A 780 -9.79 -3.01 37.86
C ALA A 780 -9.90 -3.93 39.07
N GLU A 781 -9.18 -5.04 39.03
CA GLU A 781 -9.14 -6.02 40.11
C GLU A 781 -8.01 -5.79 41.11
N TYR A 782 -8.05 -6.47 42.25
CA TYR A 782 -6.99 -6.41 43.28
C TYR A 782 -6.69 -4.98 43.79
N VAL A 783 -7.72 -4.13 43.89
CA VAL A 783 -7.58 -2.81 44.51
C VAL A 783 -7.46 -2.93 46.03
N GLU A 784 -6.24 -2.81 46.54
CA GLU A 784 -5.91 -3.01 47.97
C GLU A 784 -5.59 -1.73 48.73
N SER A 785 -5.53 -0.57 48.07
CA SER A 785 -5.21 0.72 48.71
C SER A 785 -6.00 1.91 48.13
N GLU A 786 -6.20 2.94 48.96
CA GLU A 786 -6.80 4.22 48.53
C GLU A 786 -5.92 4.95 47.50
N SER A 787 -4.59 4.77 47.56
CA SER A 787 -3.64 5.30 46.57
C SER A 787 -3.86 4.67 45.19
N ALA A 788 -4.02 3.35 45.11
CA ALA A 788 -4.34 2.68 43.86
C ALA A 788 -5.70 3.14 43.33
N LEU A 789 -6.72 3.25 44.19
CA LEU A 789 -8.04 3.74 43.82
C LEU A 789 -8.02 5.14 43.22
N ARG A 790 -7.21 6.06 43.77
CA ARG A 790 -7.06 7.42 43.23
C ARG A 790 -6.47 7.40 41.82
N ILE A 791 -5.41 6.63 41.60
CA ILE A 791 -4.77 6.51 40.29
C ILE A 791 -5.76 5.92 39.27
N LEU A 792 -6.50 4.87 39.64
CA LEU A 792 -7.49 4.24 38.76
C LEU A 792 -8.62 5.21 38.35
N ARG A 793 -9.03 6.11 39.25
CA ARG A 793 -9.97 7.20 38.92
C ARG A 793 -9.41 8.17 37.89
N GLU A 794 -8.13 8.55 38.04
CA GLU A 794 -7.46 9.46 37.11
C GLU A 794 -7.21 8.80 35.73
N THR A 795 -6.97 7.50 35.73
CA THR A 795 -6.76 6.70 34.51
C THR A 795 -8.05 6.48 33.71
N GLY A 796 -9.22 6.62 34.35
CA GLY A 796 -10.53 6.51 33.68
C GLY A 796 -11.17 5.13 33.76
N VAL A 797 -10.79 4.30 34.74
CA VAL A 797 -11.43 2.99 34.98
C VAL A 797 -12.88 3.17 35.44
N ASP A 798 -13.82 2.37 34.93
CA ASP A 798 -15.25 2.49 35.27
C ASP A 798 -15.59 1.88 36.64
N PHE A 799 -15.07 0.68 36.93
CA PHE A 799 -15.38 -0.11 38.13
C PHE A 799 -14.12 -0.63 38.83
N VAL A 800 -14.23 -0.92 40.12
CA VAL A 800 -13.12 -1.40 40.95
C VAL A 800 -13.55 -2.53 41.86
N GLN A 801 -12.68 -3.50 42.04
CA GLN A 801 -12.87 -4.65 42.91
C GLN A 801 -11.56 -4.95 43.66
N GLY A 802 -11.67 -5.26 44.95
CA GLY A 802 -10.51 -5.58 45.78
C GLY A 802 -10.78 -5.44 47.27
N PHE A 803 -9.81 -5.82 48.09
CA PHE A 803 -9.99 -5.87 49.55
C PHE A 803 -10.17 -4.49 50.20
N HIS A 804 -9.72 -3.42 49.54
CA HIS A 804 -10.01 -2.04 49.98
C HIS A 804 -11.49 -1.69 49.85
N ILE A 805 -12.16 -2.25 48.84
CA ILE A 805 -13.59 -2.04 48.60
C ILE A 805 -14.42 -2.95 49.52
N GLY A 806 -14.10 -4.24 49.51
CA GLY A 806 -14.78 -5.25 50.31
C GLY A 806 -14.18 -6.64 50.07
N ARG A 807 -14.05 -7.42 51.15
CA ARG A 807 -13.64 -8.82 51.05
C ARG A 807 -14.82 -9.69 50.61
N PRO A 808 -14.58 -10.84 49.96
CA PRO A 808 -15.60 -11.84 49.75
C PRO A 808 -16.24 -12.26 51.07
N VAL A 809 -17.56 -12.22 51.15
CA VAL A 809 -18.36 -12.66 52.31
C VAL A 809 -19.43 -13.64 51.85
N PRO A 810 -19.98 -14.48 52.74
CA PRO A 810 -21.13 -15.32 52.38
C PRO A 810 -22.26 -14.47 51.78
N ILE A 811 -22.91 -14.97 50.72
CA ILE A 811 -23.92 -14.20 49.99
C ILE A 811 -25.09 -13.73 50.87
N ASP A 812 -25.45 -14.51 51.89
CA ASP A 812 -26.47 -14.14 52.87
C ASP A 812 -26.02 -12.95 53.75
N GLU A 813 -24.76 -12.96 54.22
CA GLU A 813 -24.20 -11.86 55.01
C GLU A 813 -24.02 -10.58 54.18
N PHE A 814 -23.72 -10.74 52.89
CA PHE A 814 -23.64 -9.62 51.95
C PHE A 814 -24.96 -8.84 51.91
N ALA A 815 -26.07 -9.55 51.75
CA ALA A 815 -27.42 -8.98 51.71
C ALA A 815 -27.78 -8.24 53.00
N GLU A 816 -27.51 -8.85 54.17
CA GLU A 816 -27.79 -8.26 55.47
C GLU A 816 -26.96 -7.00 55.75
N SER A 817 -25.68 -6.99 55.36
CA SER A 817 -24.78 -5.84 55.56
C SER A 817 -25.24 -4.60 54.78
N ARG A 818 -25.86 -4.82 53.61
CA ARG A 818 -26.41 -3.79 52.74
C ARG A 818 -27.74 -3.26 53.25
N GLN A 819 -28.62 -4.14 53.71
CA GLN A 819 -29.90 -3.74 54.30
C GLN A 819 -29.68 -2.83 55.52
N ARG A 820 -28.71 -3.16 56.39
CA ARG A 820 -28.30 -2.27 57.50
C ARG A 820 -27.72 -0.92 57.04
N LYS A 821 -26.92 -0.89 55.96
CA LYS A 821 -26.40 0.37 55.38
C LYS A 821 -27.51 1.24 54.78
N ALA A 822 -28.48 0.62 54.10
CA ALA A 822 -29.66 1.30 53.55
C ALA A 822 -30.54 1.89 54.67
N ASP A 823 -30.76 1.14 55.76
CA ASP A 823 -31.52 1.61 56.93
C ASP A 823 -30.84 2.78 57.65
N ILE A 824 -29.50 2.76 57.78
CA ILE A 824 -28.72 3.86 58.39
C ILE A 824 -28.74 5.14 57.53
N LEU A 825 -28.72 5.01 56.19
CA LEU A 825 -28.87 6.12 55.26
C LEU A 825 -30.29 6.68 55.23
N HIS A 826 -31.30 5.84 55.48
CA HIS A 826 -32.69 6.27 55.55
C HIS A 826 -33.01 7.02 56.86
N PHE A 827 -32.33 6.70 57.97
CA PHE A 827 -32.43 7.40 59.27
C PHE A 827 -31.69 8.75 59.35
N ARG A 828 -30.80 9.04 58.38
CA ARG A 828 -30.04 10.31 58.28
C ARG A 828 -30.68 11.31 57.31
N ARG A 829 -31.77 10.95 56.64
CA ARG A 829 -32.67 11.86 55.91
C ARG A 829 -33.92 12.07 56.74
#